data_AF-A0A833TDU3-F1
#
_entry.id   AF-A0A833TDU3-F1
#
_cell.length_a   1.000
_cell.length_b   1.000
_cell.length_c   1.000
_cell.angle_alpha   90.00
_cell.angle_beta   90.00
_cell.angle_gamma   90.00
#
_symmetry.space_group_name_H-M   'P 1'
#
loop_
_entity.id
_entity.type
_entity.pdbx_description
1 polymer ?
#
loop_
_entity_poly.entity_id
_entity_poly.type
_entity_poly.pdbx_seq_one_letter_code
_entity_poly.pdbx_strand_id
1 'polypeptide(L)'
;MEKKEELDGKSLLDIVFSWSLKDVINKDIYRNQVKRIPETFLSVEEYKKSFIYPLLEETHADLFSNMTTLFQAPTREIHAVKRSSPKNLLYEITLKKTANAEEDVGKYVPEVGDLIALTDVRPMSIDDLNRPGIFYLIAYVHGAKEEDSSKENFDDKDLGKITILASKPILIELDSEKNKKETLLAVYLMNMITNDRIWRALDPELDGGNLIEKVLQANSADENCTSRLFEGKCSLVPFYLRDVNSSYNLNDSQTDAVLSCVDMRNFYHQSTVKLIWGPPGTGKTKTIGFILFSLLEMKCRTLTCAPTNIAVLEVTKRLLRSVREMQTPEHDSYGLGDILLFGNNKRMKIGKHDDLLDVFLDHRVDMLYNCFLPSTGWKNSLESMISLLDDPESQYNRYLESIKKYDDGNDDKLKKEESDGNLLKDDVVPMTFEEYFKNICESLELCMVNLYTHLPTSQIQLEVAKNMIRARVLLKTLETMLDDAHISDAQNVKQRSYEKRFLQGKMYSSYSFISIAHGKEERGHNYSSKNMVEAAVVSEIVSKLFKRFLDTRNPVSIGVISPYKAQVYAIEEQIRKYKTHSDSGFSVSARSVDGFQGGEEDVIIISTVRCNENGSVGFLSNRQRANVALTRARYCLWILGDEFTLLNSGSVWKKLVLDAKERECFHKADEDKSLAQAIIASLVELGQFDTLLHDDSLLFREATWKVFFNNAFGRSMARIRNAKICKEVLSMLTKLASGWRPPQVKRNPIALHGRSSQLLEIYKIKGQLRLYLLWTVDIIIEDSNYIQVMNVLDVLPLSDVLKLPNHVDILFRSYTEDKMQRCKHKCVLGNLIVPMRWPVDPSSSCAEPDAALYLSRPLSLLSLREEPETSTASTYRNRFQV
;
A
#
# COMPACT_ATOMS: atom_id res chain seq x y z
N MET A 1 21.74 37.75 55.20
CA MET A 1 21.62 38.97 54.39
C MET A 1 20.54 38.70 53.35
N GLU A 2 19.32 39.14 53.62
CA GLU A 2 18.18 38.94 52.72
C GLU A 2 18.35 39.87 51.50
N LYS A 3 18.53 39.29 50.32
CA LYS A 3 18.41 40.02 49.07
C LYS A 3 16.93 40.40 48.86
N LYS A 4 16.51 41.56 49.36
CA LYS A 4 15.36 42.27 48.78
C LYS A 4 15.82 42.85 47.45
N GLU A 5 15.85 42.04 46.40
CA GLU A 5 15.96 42.57 45.04
C GLU A 5 14.60 43.13 44.65
N GLU A 6 14.57 44.41 44.23
CA GLU A 6 13.40 45.01 43.60
C GLU A 6 13.02 44.16 42.38
N LEU A 7 11.79 43.62 42.42
CA LEU A 7 11.17 42.81 41.36
C LEU A 7 10.64 43.66 40.21
N ASP A 8 10.71 44.98 40.33
CA ASP A 8 10.08 45.93 39.40
C ASP A 8 10.78 45.90 38.03
N GLY A 9 10.02 45.62 36.98
CA GLY A 9 10.49 45.60 35.59
C GLY A 9 11.38 44.41 35.17
N LYS A 10 11.61 43.41 36.03
CA LYS A 10 12.39 42.20 35.67
C LYS A 10 11.49 41.11 35.06
N SER A 11 11.96 40.47 33.99
CA SER A 11 11.29 39.26 33.48
C SER A 11 11.54 38.07 34.42
N LEU A 12 10.68 37.05 34.36
CA LEU A 12 10.92 35.80 35.08
C LEU A 12 12.28 35.19 34.70
N LEU A 13 12.65 35.29 33.42
CA LEU A 13 13.93 34.79 32.93
C LEU A 13 15.12 35.51 33.57
N ASP A 14 15.04 36.83 33.79
CA ASP A 14 16.10 37.59 34.46
C ASP A 14 16.27 37.13 35.91
N ILE A 15 15.17 36.81 36.59
CA ILE A 15 15.20 36.27 37.96
C ILE A 15 15.85 34.89 37.96
N VAL A 16 15.48 34.00 37.03
CA VAL A 16 16.08 32.66 36.91
C VAL A 16 17.58 32.75 36.60
N PHE A 17 17.99 33.66 35.71
CA PHE A 17 19.41 33.91 35.40
C PHE A 17 20.20 34.51 36.57
N SER A 18 19.52 35.16 37.53
CA SER A 18 20.16 35.69 38.73
C SER A 18 20.49 34.63 39.78
N TRP A 19 19.85 33.45 39.72
CA TRP A 19 20.07 32.37 40.68
C TRP A 19 21.46 31.75 40.52
N SER A 20 22.23 31.76 41.61
CA SER A 20 23.46 30.97 41.68
C SER A 20 23.13 29.49 41.88
N LEU A 21 24.12 28.60 41.64
CA LEU A 21 23.93 27.17 41.92
C LEU A 21 23.58 26.91 43.40
N LYS A 22 24.11 27.73 44.33
CA LYS A 22 23.76 27.66 45.76
C LYS A 22 22.30 28.05 46.00
N ASP A 23 21.80 29.03 45.26
CA ASP A 23 20.40 29.46 45.35
C ASP A 23 19.47 28.37 44.82
N VAL A 24 19.81 27.73 43.70
CA VAL A 24 19.05 26.59 43.15
C VAL A 24 18.99 25.42 44.13
N ILE A 25 20.09 25.10 44.81
CA ILE A 25 20.14 24.00 45.79
C ILE A 25 19.41 24.31 47.10
N ASN A 26 19.20 25.60 47.40
CA ASN A 26 18.56 26.03 48.64
C ASN A 26 17.04 25.86 48.59
N LYS A 27 16.53 24.77 49.19
CA LYS A 27 15.10 24.47 49.31
C LYS A 27 14.27 25.49 50.09
N ASP A 28 14.90 26.39 50.84
CA ASP A 28 14.22 27.35 51.71
C ASP A 28 14.30 28.80 51.16
N ILE A 29 14.70 29.01 49.90
CA ILE A 29 14.99 30.34 49.35
C ILE A 29 13.78 31.31 49.39
N TYR A 30 12.56 30.82 49.17
CA TYR A 30 11.32 31.63 49.25
C TYR A 30 10.41 31.27 50.42
N ARG A 31 10.88 30.45 51.37
CA ARG A 31 10.04 29.91 52.47
C ARG A 31 9.32 30.97 53.29
N ASN A 32 9.92 32.14 53.47
CA ASN A 32 9.34 33.24 54.26
C ASN A 32 8.56 34.25 53.40
N GLN A 33 8.63 34.12 52.08
CA GLN A 33 8.03 35.03 51.11
C GLN A 33 6.71 34.46 50.55
N VAL A 34 6.58 33.13 50.47
CA VAL A 34 5.33 32.46 50.11
C VAL A 34 4.34 32.56 51.27
N LYS A 35 3.36 33.45 51.13
CA LYS A 35 2.28 33.66 52.11
C LYS A 35 1.04 32.84 51.76
N ARG A 36 0.18 32.58 52.74
CA ARG A 36 -1.15 32.00 52.51
C ARG A 36 -1.96 32.94 51.61
N ILE A 37 -2.51 32.39 50.53
CA ILE A 37 -3.35 33.15 49.59
C ILE A 37 -4.69 33.51 50.27
N PRO A 38 -5.11 34.79 50.23
CA PRO A 38 -6.39 35.22 50.77
C PRO A 38 -7.60 34.55 50.09
N GLU A 39 -8.71 34.41 50.81
CA GLU A 39 -9.98 33.93 50.23
C GLU A 39 -10.71 35.03 49.42
N THR A 40 -10.41 36.30 49.70
CA THR A 40 -10.96 37.48 49.01
C THR A 40 -9.86 38.52 48.80
N PHE A 41 -10.00 39.36 47.78
CA PHE A 41 -9.00 40.36 47.40
C PHE A 41 -9.65 41.74 47.31
N LEU A 42 -8.93 42.79 47.75
CA LEU A 42 -9.41 44.16 47.73
C LEU A 42 -9.19 44.84 46.37
N SER A 43 -8.21 44.36 45.59
CA SER A 43 -7.92 44.86 44.24
C SER A 43 -7.34 43.79 43.32
N VAL A 44 -7.38 44.04 42.01
CA VAL A 44 -6.72 43.20 41.00
C VAL A 44 -5.20 43.17 41.22
N GLU A 45 -4.62 44.27 41.67
CA GLU A 45 -3.19 44.37 41.96
C GLU A 45 -2.79 43.48 43.15
N GLU A 46 -3.58 43.47 44.23
CA GLU A 46 -3.37 42.58 45.38
C GLU A 46 -3.49 41.10 44.98
N TYR A 47 -4.49 40.78 44.14
CA TYR A 47 -4.64 39.46 43.56
C TYR A 47 -3.39 39.05 42.78
N LYS A 48 -2.98 39.83 41.78
CA LYS A 48 -1.81 39.53 40.94
C LYS A 48 -0.53 39.37 41.77
N LYS A 49 -0.28 40.26 42.73
CA LYS A 49 0.91 40.21 43.60
C LYS A 49 0.95 38.99 44.52
N SER A 50 -0.21 38.46 44.93
CA SER A 50 -0.30 37.31 45.83
C SER A 50 0.22 36.00 45.20
N PHE A 51 0.26 35.90 43.87
CA PHE A 51 0.71 34.70 43.15
C PHE A 51 2.17 34.76 42.66
N ILE A 52 2.87 35.90 42.79
CA ILE A 52 4.25 36.07 42.32
C ILE A 52 5.20 35.09 43.03
N TYR A 53 5.24 35.10 44.37
CA TYR A 53 6.15 34.22 45.13
C TYR A 53 5.80 32.73 45.02
N PRO A 54 4.52 32.32 45.04
CA PRO A 54 4.14 30.94 44.71
C PRO A 54 4.68 30.48 43.33
N LEU A 55 4.60 31.33 42.30
CA LEU A 55 5.14 31.00 40.98
C LEU A 55 6.67 30.91 40.96
N LEU A 56 7.36 31.79 41.70
CA LEU A 56 8.81 31.74 41.84
C LEU A 56 9.28 30.46 42.56
N GLU A 57 8.56 30.05 43.61
CA GLU A 57 8.83 28.80 44.32
C GLU A 57 8.56 27.58 43.44
N GLU A 58 7.45 27.55 42.69
CA GLU A 58 7.16 26.46 41.74
C GLU A 58 8.26 26.36 40.66
N THR A 59 8.66 27.48 40.09
CA THR A 59 9.72 27.56 39.07
C THR A 59 11.07 27.09 39.64
N HIS A 60 11.38 27.50 40.87
CA HIS A 60 12.61 27.10 41.57
C HIS A 60 12.60 25.61 41.89
N ALA A 61 11.50 25.08 42.42
CA ALA A 61 11.35 23.67 42.77
C ALA A 61 11.46 22.76 41.53
N ASP A 62 10.88 23.16 40.40
CA ASP A 62 10.99 22.42 39.13
C ASP A 62 12.45 22.43 38.62
N LEU A 63 13.12 23.60 38.62
CA LEU A 63 14.54 23.68 38.27
C LEU A 63 15.41 22.82 39.20
N PHE A 64 15.18 22.90 40.50
CA PHE A 64 15.90 22.11 41.50
C PHE A 64 15.70 20.60 41.28
N SER A 65 14.46 20.16 41.08
CA SER A 65 14.12 18.77 40.80
C SER A 65 14.86 18.25 39.56
N ASN A 66 14.84 19.00 38.45
CA ASN A 66 15.55 18.63 37.23
C ASN A 66 17.09 18.63 37.44
N MET A 67 17.62 19.58 38.22
CA MET A 67 19.04 19.62 38.58
C MET A 67 19.50 18.44 39.44
N THR A 68 18.62 17.86 40.28
CA THR A 68 18.93 16.64 41.04
C THR A 68 18.99 15.37 40.18
N THR A 69 18.37 15.40 38.99
CA THR A 69 18.27 14.27 38.06
C THR A 69 19.07 14.47 36.76
N LEU A 70 20.07 15.38 36.77
CA LEU A 70 20.89 15.75 35.61
C LEU A 70 21.52 14.59 34.84
N PHE A 71 21.90 13.49 35.52
CA PHE A 71 22.49 12.34 34.84
C PHE A 71 21.54 11.69 33.81
N GLN A 72 20.22 11.82 34.03
CA GLN A 72 19.16 11.36 33.14
C GLN A 72 18.74 12.41 32.12
N ALA A 73 19.21 13.66 32.27
CA ALA A 73 18.79 14.76 31.42
C ALA A 73 19.18 14.50 29.95
N PRO A 74 18.28 14.80 29.00
CA PRO A 74 18.60 14.76 27.59
C PRO A 74 19.77 15.71 27.25
N THR A 75 20.71 15.25 26.42
CA THR A 75 21.92 16.02 26.06
C THR A 75 22.18 16.03 24.56
N ARG A 76 22.80 17.11 24.07
CA ARG A 76 23.17 17.28 22.65
C ARG A 76 24.54 17.95 22.53
N GLU A 77 25.39 17.42 21.66
CA GLU A 77 26.69 18.03 21.34
C GLU A 77 26.53 19.26 20.43
N ILE A 78 27.25 20.33 20.78
CA ILE A 78 27.33 21.57 20.02
C ILE A 78 28.63 21.54 19.19
N HIS A 79 28.48 21.78 17.90
CA HIS A 79 29.56 21.88 16.94
C HIS A 79 30.21 23.27 16.93
N ALA A 80 29.41 24.33 16.95
CA ALA A 80 29.89 25.71 16.90
C ALA A 80 28.99 26.65 17.71
N VAL A 81 29.57 27.74 18.22
CA VAL A 81 28.83 28.82 18.89
C VAL A 81 29.28 30.14 18.29
N LYS A 82 28.34 30.90 17.72
CA LYS A 82 28.61 32.20 17.08
C LYS A 82 27.81 33.29 17.77
N ARG A 83 28.48 34.36 18.19
CA ARG A 83 27.80 35.50 18.80
C ARG A 83 27.04 36.29 17.74
N SER A 84 25.73 36.49 17.92
CA SER A 84 24.87 37.19 16.95
C SER A 84 25.01 38.71 17.00
N SER A 85 25.35 39.28 18.16
CA SER A 85 25.57 40.73 18.33
C SER A 85 26.54 41.01 19.47
N PRO A 86 27.45 42.01 19.35
CA PRO A 86 28.38 42.38 20.41
C PRO A 86 27.70 43.05 21.62
N LYS A 87 26.49 43.58 21.46
CA LYS A 87 25.74 44.27 22.53
C LYS A 87 24.84 43.35 23.36
N ASN A 88 24.44 42.20 22.81
CA ASN A 88 23.50 41.28 23.46
C ASN A 88 24.19 39.95 23.80
N LEU A 89 23.67 39.20 24.78
CA LEU A 89 24.11 37.84 25.12
C LEU A 89 23.43 36.78 24.25
N LEU A 90 23.12 37.13 22.99
CA LEU A 90 22.50 36.26 22.00
C LEU A 90 23.57 35.53 21.19
N TYR A 91 23.45 34.22 21.15
CA TYR A 91 24.35 33.32 20.43
C TYR A 91 23.56 32.40 19.52
N GLU A 92 24.15 32.05 18.39
CA GLU A 92 23.69 31.02 17.49
C GLU A 92 24.54 29.78 17.74
N ILE A 93 23.91 28.67 18.09
CA ILE A 93 24.59 27.39 18.29
C ILE A 93 24.31 26.47 17.10
N THR A 94 25.37 25.82 16.63
CA THR A 94 25.28 24.78 15.61
C THR A 94 25.34 23.41 16.27
N LEU A 95 24.34 22.55 16.08
CA LEU A 95 24.34 21.20 16.66
C LEU A 95 25.23 20.25 15.85
N LYS A 96 25.92 19.32 16.54
CA LYS A 96 26.74 18.30 15.87
C LYS A 96 25.85 17.22 15.23
N LYS A 97 26.12 16.87 13.97
CA LYS A 97 25.47 15.75 13.25
C LYS A 97 26.20 14.43 13.53
N THR A 98 25.46 13.33 13.67
CA THR A 98 26.03 11.97 13.66
C THR A 98 26.28 11.49 12.24
N ALA A 99 27.22 10.54 12.07
CA ALA A 99 27.55 9.98 10.76
C ALA A 99 26.39 9.18 10.12
N ASN A 100 25.47 8.67 10.95
CA ASN A 100 24.27 7.93 10.54
C ASN A 100 23.01 8.68 10.99
N ALA A 101 22.05 8.87 10.09
CA ALA A 101 20.76 9.52 10.39
C ALA A 101 19.90 8.69 11.37
N GLU A 102 19.97 7.36 11.29
CA GLU A 102 19.27 6.44 12.21
C GLU A 102 19.79 6.52 13.66
N GLU A 103 21.06 6.91 13.86
CA GLU A 103 21.64 7.13 15.21
C GLU A 103 21.27 8.48 15.82
N ASP A 104 20.76 9.42 15.01
CA ASP A 104 20.30 10.73 15.49
C ASP A 104 18.84 10.69 15.98
N VAL A 105 18.10 9.65 15.57
CA VAL A 105 16.71 9.41 15.99
C VAL A 105 16.65 9.23 17.52
N GLY A 106 15.93 10.12 18.18
CA GLY A 106 15.73 10.09 19.64
C GLY A 106 16.77 10.86 20.44
N LYS A 107 17.73 11.56 19.79
CA LYS A 107 18.59 12.51 20.49
C LYS A 107 17.86 13.82 20.75
N TYR A 108 18.20 14.46 21.87
CA TYR A 108 17.65 15.74 22.26
C TYR A 108 17.97 16.83 21.23
N VAL A 109 16.97 17.60 20.85
CA VAL A 109 17.12 18.83 20.06
C VAL A 109 16.52 19.95 20.92
N PRO A 110 17.30 20.97 21.32
CA PRO A 110 16.76 22.07 22.12
C PRO A 110 15.59 22.75 21.41
N GLU A 111 14.46 22.86 22.12
CA GLU A 111 13.22 23.48 21.62
C GLU A 111 13.04 24.88 22.23
N VAL A 112 12.20 25.71 21.60
CA VAL A 112 11.92 27.07 22.08
C VAL A 112 11.37 27.05 23.51
N GLY A 113 11.98 27.88 24.35
CA GLY A 113 11.64 27.98 25.76
C GLY A 113 12.39 27.02 26.68
N ASP A 114 13.23 26.14 26.14
CA ASP A 114 14.09 25.30 26.97
C ASP A 114 15.15 26.15 27.68
N LEU A 115 15.27 25.92 28.97
CA LEU A 115 16.41 26.31 29.77
C LEU A 115 17.43 25.17 29.69
N ILE A 116 18.64 25.48 29.24
CA ILE A 116 19.70 24.51 29.03
C ILE A 116 20.94 24.88 29.84
N ALA A 117 21.66 23.87 30.31
CA ALA A 117 23.02 24.01 30.82
C ALA A 117 24.01 23.74 29.70
N LEU A 118 24.88 24.71 29.42
CA LEU A 118 26.06 24.56 28.57
C LEU A 118 27.22 24.11 29.44
N THR A 119 27.81 22.98 29.08
CA THR A 119 28.90 22.35 29.86
C THR A 119 29.86 21.61 28.94
N ASP A 120 31.14 21.57 29.31
CA ASP A 120 32.19 20.85 28.58
C ASP A 120 32.24 19.34 28.91
N VAL A 121 31.56 18.93 29.98
CA VAL A 121 31.46 17.53 30.44
C VAL A 121 30.00 17.15 30.66
N ARG A 122 29.64 15.87 30.43
CA ARG A 122 28.31 15.38 30.78
C ARG A 122 28.19 15.28 32.31
N PRO A 123 27.33 16.08 32.97
CA PRO A 123 27.21 16.04 34.43
C PRO A 123 26.54 14.73 34.87
N MET A 124 27.10 14.07 35.88
CA MET A 124 26.52 12.89 36.54
C MET A 124 25.86 13.26 37.88
N SER A 125 26.20 14.41 38.45
CA SER A 125 25.48 15.02 39.55
C SER A 125 25.53 16.54 39.47
N ILE A 126 24.70 17.20 40.29
CA ILE A 126 24.73 18.65 40.45
C ILE A 126 26.08 19.18 40.97
N ASP A 127 26.81 18.36 41.74
CA ASP A 127 28.12 18.73 42.28
C ASP A 127 29.18 18.83 41.18
N ASP A 128 29.00 18.11 40.06
CA ASP A 128 29.91 18.19 38.91
C ASP A 128 29.92 19.61 38.31
N LEU A 129 28.79 20.31 38.35
CA LEU A 129 28.69 21.70 37.88
C LEU A 129 29.42 22.70 38.77
N ASN A 130 29.82 22.30 39.99
CA ASN A 130 30.54 23.13 40.95
C ASN A 130 32.02 22.75 41.09
N ARG A 131 32.51 21.77 40.31
CA ARG A 131 33.91 21.34 40.38
C ARG A 131 34.84 22.37 39.73
N PRO A 132 36.01 22.65 40.34
CA PRO A 132 37.01 23.51 39.72
C PRO A 132 37.46 22.95 38.36
N GLY A 133 37.36 23.76 37.31
CA GLY A 133 37.81 23.40 35.96
C GLY A 133 36.73 22.83 35.04
N ILE A 134 35.48 22.70 35.48
CA ILE A 134 34.33 22.37 34.61
C ILE A 134 33.63 23.67 34.20
N PHE A 135 33.34 23.83 32.91
CA PHE A 135 32.56 24.96 32.41
C PHE A 135 31.08 24.71 32.64
N TYR A 136 30.38 25.71 33.21
CA TYR A 136 28.94 25.66 33.39
C TYR A 136 28.32 27.02 33.15
N LEU A 137 27.29 27.06 32.30
CA LEU A 137 26.50 28.25 32.02
C LEU A 137 25.05 27.91 31.70
N ILE A 138 24.10 28.65 32.26
CA ILE A 138 22.70 28.53 31.87
C ILE A 138 22.42 29.39 30.65
N ALA A 139 21.68 28.86 29.68
CA ALA A 139 21.14 29.59 28.55
C ALA A 139 19.66 29.24 28.31
N TYR A 140 18.95 30.16 27.66
CA TYR A 140 17.55 30.01 27.28
C TYR A 140 17.43 29.93 25.76
N VAL A 141 16.67 28.97 25.26
CA VAL A 141 16.46 28.77 23.83
C VAL A 141 15.36 29.72 23.33
N HIS A 142 15.72 30.67 22.47
CA HIS A 142 14.81 31.71 22.00
C HIS A 142 14.09 31.33 20.70
N GLY A 143 14.72 30.55 19.81
CA GLY A 143 14.17 30.17 18.51
C GLY A 143 15.22 29.81 17.47
N ALA A 144 14.86 29.03 16.44
CA ALA A 144 15.64 29.00 15.20
C ALA A 144 15.43 30.34 14.46
N LYS A 145 16.45 30.87 13.79
CA LYS A 145 16.19 31.89 12.76
C LYS A 145 15.55 31.14 11.59
N GLU A 146 14.35 31.56 11.21
CA GLU A 146 13.87 31.35 9.85
C GLU A 146 14.89 32.04 8.93
N GLU A 147 15.73 31.26 8.25
CA GLU A 147 16.35 31.76 7.02
C GLU A 147 15.20 31.98 6.01
N ASP A 148 15.27 33.10 5.27
CA ASP A 148 14.27 33.55 4.31
C ASP A 148 13.63 32.37 3.56
N SER A 149 12.30 32.34 3.57
CA SER A 149 11.41 31.36 2.94
C SER A 149 11.50 31.38 1.40
N SER A 150 12.68 31.14 0.86
CA SER A 150 12.95 31.07 -0.58
C SER A 150 13.91 29.93 -0.95
N LYS A 151 13.98 28.87 -0.13
CA LYS A 151 14.62 27.61 -0.54
C LYS A 151 13.73 26.44 -0.19
N GLU A 152 13.15 25.92 -1.25
CA GLU A 152 12.45 24.65 -1.36
C GLU A 152 13.39 23.52 -0.94
N ASN A 153 12.98 22.71 0.05
CA ASN A 153 12.98 21.26 -0.03
C ASN A 153 12.62 20.64 1.33
N PHE A 154 11.55 19.85 1.33
CA PHE A 154 11.21 18.93 2.41
C PHE A 154 12.04 17.64 2.27
N ASP A 155 13.36 17.81 2.16
CA ASP A 155 14.34 16.76 2.42
C ASP A 155 14.94 17.03 3.80
N ASP A 156 14.96 15.99 4.63
CA ASP A 156 15.38 15.91 6.03
C ASP A 156 16.82 16.40 6.33
N LYS A 157 17.14 17.69 6.08
CA LYS A 157 18.54 18.19 6.09
C LYS A 157 18.86 19.44 6.91
N ASP A 158 17.87 20.20 7.41
CA ASP A 158 18.12 21.42 8.20
C ASP A 158 17.99 21.24 9.71
N LEU A 159 18.51 20.13 10.26
CA LEU A 159 18.97 20.17 11.65
C LEU A 159 20.23 21.03 11.73
N GLY A 160 20.11 22.21 12.35
CA GLY A 160 21.08 22.48 13.41
C GLY A 160 21.51 23.91 13.70
N LYS A 161 20.80 24.99 13.35
CA LYS A 161 21.10 26.32 13.92
C LYS A 161 20.01 26.76 14.89
N ILE A 162 20.38 27.07 16.13
CA ILE A 162 19.46 27.48 17.20
C ILE A 162 19.96 28.76 17.85
N THR A 163 19.07 29.72 18.09
CA THR A 163 19.40 30.95 18.83
C THR A 163 19.15 30.73 20.32
N ILE A 164 20.16 31.06 21.12
CA ILE A 164 20.10 31.02 22.58
C ILE A 164 20.46 32.39 23.17
N LEU A 165 19.85 32.69 24.32
CA LEU A 165 20.21 33.81 25.18
C LEU A 165 20.97 33.25 26.39
N ALA A 166 22.24 33.61 26.54
CA ALA A 166 23.06 33.11 27.64
C ALA A 166 22.95 34.02 28.89
N SER A 167 23.01 33.43 30.08
CA SER A 167 22.98 34.17 31.35
C SER A 167 24.22 35.07 31.57
N LYS A 168 25.36 34.69 30.97
CA LYS A 168 26.65 35.42 31.02
C LYS A 168 27.40 35.25 29.68
N PRO A 169 28.44 36.05 29.39
CA PRO A 169 29.24 35.88 28.18
C PRO A 169 29.85 34.47 28.07
N ILE A 170 29.73 33.83 26.90
CA ILE A 170 30.40 32.57 26.59
C ILE A 170 31.82 32.92 26.17
N LEU A 171 32.81 32.51 26.97
CA LEU A 171 34.23 32.80 26.75
C LEU A 171 34.98 31.67 26.02
N ILE A 172 34.27 30.62 25.61
CA ILE A 172 34.85 29.48 24.90
C ILE A 172 34.93 29.81 23.40
N GLU A 173 36.15 29.88 22.86
CA GLU A 173 36.40 29.96 21.42
C GLU A 173 36.36 28.56 20.80
N LEU A 174 35.18 28.12 20.31
CA LEU A 174 35.05 26.94 19.47
C LEU A 174 35.51 27.28 18.04
N ASP A 175 36.82 27.42 17.86
CA ASP A 175 37.43 27.81 16.59
C ASP A 175 37.76 26.58 15.74
N SER A 176 37.32 26.57 14.47
CA SER A 176 37.39 25.40 13.58
C SER A 176 38.82 24.99 13.18
N GLU A 177 39.81 25.84 13.45
CA GLU A 177 41.19 25.70 12.95
C GLU A 177 42.22 25.22 14.00
N LYS A 178 41.85 25.01 15.27
CA LYS A 178 42.79 24.54 16.31
C LYS A 178 42.41 23.16 16.85
N ASN A 179 43.35 22.21 16.73
CA ASN A 179 43.27 20.79 17.12
C ASN A 179 43.12 20.48 18.64
N LYS A 180 42.38 21.29 19.41
CA LYS A 180 41.90 20.94 20.75
C LYS A 180 40.37 20.97 20.74
N LYS A 181 39.76 19.79 20.55
CA LYS A 181 38.31 19.60 20.66
C LYS A 181 37.88 19.79 22.12
N GLU A 182 37.51 21.01 22.50
CA GLU A 182 36.63 21.20 23.66
C GLU A 182 35.21 20.84 23.19
N THR A 183 34.65 19.76 23.73
CA THR A 183 33.29 19.31 23.39
C THR A 183 32.29 20.08 24.25
N LEU A 184 31.54 21.01 23.67
CA LEU A 184 30.47 21.69 24.38
C LEU A 184 29.15 20.90 24.24
N LEU A 185 28.46 20.72 25.36
CA LEU A 185 27.19 20.00 25.48
C LEU A 185 26.07 20.94 25.90
N ALA A 186 24.91 20.83 25.27
CA ALA A 186 23.64 21.36 25.77
C ALA A 186 22.92 20.26 26.56
N VAL A 187 22.64 20.52 27.84
CA VAL A 187 21.89 19.64 28.74
C VAL A 187 20.54 20.28 29.03
N TYR A 188 19.45 19.58 28.77
CA TYR A 188 18.10 20.06 29.09
C TYR A 188 17.91 20.21 30.61
N LEU A 189 17.39 21.35 31.06
CA LEU A 189 17.02 21.56 32.46
C LEU A 189 15.50 21.55 32.61
N MET A 190 14.81 22.49 31.99
CA MET A 190 13.35 22.61 32.06
C MET A 190 12.82 23.44 30.89
N ASN A 191 11.51 23.43 30.64
CA ASN A 191 10.88 24.32 29.66
C ASN A 191 10.11 25.44 30.39
N MET A 192 10.50 26.69 30.16
CA MET A 192 10.02 27.85 30.91
C MET A 192 8.75 28.50 30.34
N ILE A 193 8.21 28.01 29.21
CA ILE A 193 7.07 28.64 28.51
C ILE A 193 5.84 28.77 29.41
N THR A 194 5.51 27.75 30.19
CA THR A 194 4.33 27.77 31.05
C THR A 194 4.48 28.82 32.16
N ASN A 195 5.62 28.82 32.86
CA ASN A 195 5.88 29.75 33.95
C ASN A 195 5.96 31.19 33.46
N ASP A 196 6.58 31.42 32.29
CA ASP A 196 6.64 32.72 31.64
C ASP A 196 5.25 33.24 31.22
N ARG A 197 4.37 32.37 30.72
CA ARG A 197 2.96 32.74 30.42
C ARG A 197 2.20 33.15 31.68
N ILE A 198 2.37 32.42 32.79
CA ILE A 198 1.73 32.77 34.07
C ILE A 198 2.31 34.09 34.59
N TRP A 199 3.63 34.29 34.53
CA TRP A 199 4.28 35.54 34.93
C TRP A 199 3.72 36.74 34.18
N ARG A 200 3.63 36.65 32.85
CA ARG A 200 3.02 37.70 32.02
C ARG A 200 1.55 37.93 32.39
N ALA A 201 0.77 36.88 32.64
CA ALA A 201 -0.63 37.03 33.07
C ALA A 201 -0.79 37.72 34.45
N LEU A 202 0.24 37.68 35.29
CA LEU A 202 0.30 38.37 36.57
C LEU A 202 0.84 39.81 36.47
N ASP A 203 1.28 40.25 35.29
CA ASP A 203 1.78 41.61 35.08
C ASP A 203 0.67 42.65 35.36
N PRO A 204 0.87 43.59 36.29
CA PRO A 204 -0.10 44.65 36.58
C PRO A 204 -0.42 45.52 35.36
N GLU A 205 0.52 45.71 34.43
CA GLU A 205 0.36 46.57 33.25
C GLU A 205 -0.51 45.93 32.16
N LEU A 206 -0.70 44.60 32.20
CA LEU A 206 -1.62 43.90 31.32
C LEU A 206 -3.07 44.12 31.78
N ASP A 207 -3.80 44.91 30.99
CA ASP A 207 -5.23 45.16 31.15
C ASP A 207 -6.02 43.85 30.94
N GLY A 208 -6.43 43.23 32.05
CA GLY A 208 -7.27 42.02 32.05
C GLY A 208 -8.75 42.33 31.79
N GLY A 209 -9.08 43.59 31.51
CA GLY A 209 -10.43 44.12 31.40
C GLY A 209 -11.24 43.99 32.68
N ASN A 210 -12.49 44.43 32.61
CA ASN A 210 -13.43 44.41 33.75
C ASN A 210 -13.84 42.98 34.19
N LEU A 211 -13.32 41.91 33.56
CA LEU A 211 -13.68 40.53 33.88
C LEU A 211 -13.07 40.07 35.20
N ILE A 212 -11.77 40.35 35.42
CA ILE A 212 -11.09 39.96 36.67
C ILE A 212 -11.72 40.71 37.85
N GLU A 213 -12.02 42.00 37.66
CA GLU A 213 -12.74 42.79 38.66
C GLU A 213 -14.09 42.16 39.03
N LYS A 214 -14.89 41.72 38.05
CA LYS A 214 -16.17 41.06 38.33
C LYS A 214 -16.03 39.71 39.01
N VAL A 215 -15.00 38.93 38.68
CA VAL A 215 -14.72 37.65 39.37
C VAL A 215 -14.33 37.90 40.83
N LEU A 216 -13.52 38.93 41.10
CA LEU A 216 -13.10 39.30 42.45
C LEU A 216 -14.22 39.97 43.27
N GLN A 217 -15.13 40.73 42.62
CA GLN A 217 -16.23 41.48 43.25
C GLN A 217 -17.56 40.71 43.27
N ALA A 218 -17.58 39.39 43.06
CA ALA A 218 -18.81 38.58 42.94
C ALA A 218 -19.80 38.66 44.14
N ASN A 219 -19.40 39.30 45.25
CA ASN A 219 -20.23 39.52 46.44
C ASN A 219 -20.88 40.93 46.52
N SER A 220 -20.61 41.86 45.60
CA SER A 220 -21.31 43.15 45.58
C SER A 220 -22.65 43.01 44.86
N ALA A 221 -23.68 42.64 45.62
CA ALA A 221 -25.11 42.79 45.35
C ALA A 221 -25.50 43.27 43.94
N ASP A 222 -25.61 42.34 42.98
CA ASP A 222 -26.39 42.53 41.76
C ASP A 222 -27.66 41.65 41.78
N GLU A 223 -28.25 41.51 42.98
CA GLU A 223 -29.60 40.97 43.19
C GLU A 223 -30.68 41.81 42.46
N ASN A 224 -30.34 43.02 42.00
CA ASN A 224 -31.23 43.86 41.20
C ASN A 224 -31.23 43.55 39.70
N CYS A 225 -30.32 42.71 39.19
CA CYS A 225 -30.32 42.33 37.79
C CYS A 225 -31.12 41.05 37.53
N THR A 226 -31.24 40.15 38.52
CA THR A 226 -32.09 38.95 38.41
C THR A 226 -33.58 39.27 38.43
N SER A 227 -34.01 40.36 39.07
CA SER A 227 -35.41 40.78 39.09
C SER A 227 -35.90 41.44 37.80
N ARG A 228 -35.01 41.89 36.90
CA ARG A 228 -35.37 42.34 35.53
C ARG A 228 -35.35 41.23 34.48
N LEU A 229 -34.90 40.01 34.82
CA LEU A 229 -34.82 38.88 33.88
C LEU A 229 -36.19 38.32 33.45
N PHE A 230 -37.31 38.75 34.07
CA PHE A 230 -38.63 38.19 33.81
C PHE A 230 -39.65 39.13 33.13
N GLU A 231 -39.34 40.43 32.93
CA GLU A 231 -40.33 41.37 32.35
C GLU A 231 -40.13 41.71 30.87
N GLY A 232 -39.05 41.25 30.24
CA GLY A 232 -38.88 41.33 28.79
C GLY A 232 -38.99 39.95 28.17
N LYS A 233 -40.11 39.65 27.48
CA LYS A 233 -40.21 38.47 26.60
C LYS A 233 -39.06 38.48 25.58
N CYS A 234 -37.99 37.74 25.85
CA CYS A 234 -37.09 37.23 24.81
C CYS A 234 -37.35 35.72 24.65
N SER A 235 -38.63 35.35 24.53
CA SER A 235 -39.12 33.98 24.37
C SER A 235 -38.99 33.48 22.93
N LEU A 236 -37.90 33.81 22.25
CA LEU A 236 -37.58 33.25 20.95
C LEU A 236 -36.29 32.46 21.11
N VAL A 237 -36.42 31.22 21.57
CA VAL A 237 -35.43 30.19 21.24
C VAL A 237 -35.33 30.26 19.71
N PRO A 238 -34.18 30.64 19.15
CA PRO A 238 -34.03 30.69 17.70
C PRO A 238 -34.49 29.36 17.10
N PHE A 239 -35.32 29.39 16.05
CA PHE A 239 -36.02 28.21 15.52
C PHE A 239 -35.06 27.03 15.27
N TYR A 240 -33.81 27.33 14.87
CA TYR A 240 -32.73 26.36 14.69
C TYR A 240 -32.35 25.60 15.97
N LEU A 241 -32.35 26.23 17.15
CA LEU A 241 -32.02 25.57 18.41
C LEU A 241 -33.05 24.50 18.80
N ARG A 242 -34.31 24.61 18.34
CA ARG A 242 -35.37 23.65 18.64
C ARG A 242 -35.20 22.35 17.84
N ASP A 243 -34.84 22.47 16.57
CA ASP A 243 -34.57 21.33 15.68
C ASP A 243 -33.25 20.61 16.09
N VAL A 244 -32.21 21.37 16.46
CA VAL A 244 -30.92 20.82 16.91
C VAL A 244 -31.04 20.14 18.29
N ASN A 245 -31.84 20.66 19.22
CA ASN A 245 -32.01 20.06 20.55
C ASN A 245 -32.68 18.66 20.48
N SER A 246 -33.54 18.44 19.48
CA SER A 246 -34.13 17.12 19.21
C SER A 246 -33.11 16.07 18.76
N SER A 247 -32.04 16.49 18.08
CA SER A 247 -30.92 15.62 17.67
C SER A 247 -29.98 15.30 18.84
N TYR A 248 -29.74 16.27 19.72
CA TYR A 248 -28.76 16.13 20.80
C TYR A 248 -29.26 15.39 22.03
N ASN A 249 -30.56 15.21 22.24
CA ASN A 249 -31.13 14.57 23.42
C ASN A 249 -30.51 15.14 24.73
N LEU A 250 -30.58 16.47 24.90
CA LEU A 250 -30.23 17.11 26.17
C LEU A 250 -31.40 16.98 27.15
N ASN A 251 -31.10 16.85 28.43
CA ASN A 251 -32.14 16.94 29.47
C ASN A 251 -32.45 18.41 29.80
N ASP A 252 -33.45 18.64 30.64
CA ASP A 252 -33.93 20.00 30.97
C ASP A 252 -32.82 20.85 31.58
N SER A 253 -32.04 20.33 32.55
CA SER A 253 -30.98 21.10 33.19
C SER A 253 -29.82 21.45 32.27
N GLN A 254 -29.49 20.58 31.30
CA GLN A 254 -28.50 20.86 30.25
C GLN A 254 -29.03 21.89 29.25
N THR A 255 -30.32 21.79 28.89
CA THR A 255 -30.98 22.74 27.99
C THR A 255 -31.01 24.13 28.62
N ASP A 256 -31.40 24.24 29.89
CA ASP A 256 -31.42 25.49 30.64
C ASP A 256 -30.02 26.11 30.74
N ALA A 257 -28.99 25.29 30.98
CA ALA A 257 -27.60 25.76 31.01
C ALA A 257 -27.16 26.33 29.65
N VAL A 258 -27.51 25.69 28.54
CA VAL A 258 -27.22 26.18 27.19
C VAL A 258 -27.94 27.50 26.93
N LEU A 259 -29.26 27.53 27.15
CA LEU A 259 -30.07 28.73 26.89
C LEU A 259 -29.58 29.90 27.72
N SER A 260 -29.28 29.66 29.01
CA SER A 260 -28.71 30.69 29.87
C SER A 260 -27.39 31.26 29.34
N CYS A 261 -26.54 30.43 28.73
CA CYS A 261 -25.29 30.88 28.09
C CYS A 261 -25.52 31.63 26.78
N VAL A 262 -26.46 31.17 25.96
CA VAL A 262 -26.80 31.81 24.66
C VAL A 262 -27.42 33.19 24.89
N ASP A 263 -28.30 33.33 25.87
CA ASP A 263 -28.95 34.58 26.22
C ASP A 263 -27.95 35.66 26.67
N MET A 264 -26.80 35.27 27.24
CA MET A 264 -25.76 36.20 27.65
C MET A 264 -25.23 37.06 26.50
N ARG A 265 -25.25 36.53 25.27
CA ARG A 265 -24.83 37.25 24.07
C ARG A 265 -25.63 38.54 23.87
N ASN A 266 -26.91 38.55 24.27
CA ASN A 266 -27.78 39.71 24.08
C ASN A 266 -27.40 40.89 25.00
N PHE A 267 -26.50 40.69 25.97
CA PHE A 267 -26.04 41.68 26.93
C PHE A 267 -24.64 42.23 26.59
N TYR A 268 -24.45 42.69 25.36
CA TYR A 268 -23.17 43.19 24.80
C TYR A 268 -22.55 44.40 25.55
N HIS A 269 -23.30 45.05 26.43
CA HIS A 269 -22.84 46.18 27.26
C HIS A 269 -22.14 45.76 28.56
N GLN A 270 -22.12 44.46 28.91
CA GLN A 270 -21.61 44.00 30.21
C GLN A 270 -20.82 42.69 30.10
N SER A 271 -19.66 42.61 30.76
CA SER A 271 -18.95 41.35 30.96
C SER A 271 -19.72 40.46 31.95
N THR A 272 -20.02 39.21 31.59
CA THR A 272 -20.80 38.30 32.45
C THR A 272 -20.06 37.01 32.74
N VAL A 273 -20.25 36.45 33.94
CA VAL A 273 -19.66 35.18 34.35
C VAL A 273 -20.76 34.18 34.72
N LYS A 274 -20.66 32.95 34.22
CA LYS A 274 -21.52 31.83 34.61
C LYS A 274 -20.68 30.62 34.97
N LEU A 275 -21.13 29.92 36.00
CA LEU A 275 -20.55 28.67 36.47
C LEU A 275 -21.52 27.53 36.15
N ILE A 276 -21.07 26.57 35.35
CA ILE A 276 -21.81 25.33 35.09
C ILE A 276 -21.18 24.24 35.95
N TRP A 277 -21.92 23.76 36.94
CA TRP A 277 -21.48 22.68 37.80
C TRP A 277 -22.16 21.36 37.41
N GLY A 278 -21.38 20.28 37.32
CA GLY A 278 -21.91 18.96 36.96
C GLY A 278 -21.07 17.83 37.58
N PRO A 279 -21.68 16.90 38.35
CA PRO A 279 -21.01 15.69 38.83
C PRO A 279 -20.41 14.81 37.71
N PRO A 280 -19.54 13.83 38.02
CA PRO A 280 -19.09 12.84 37.04
C PRO A 280 -20.26 12.15 36.33
N GLY A 281 -20.15 11.92 35.01
CA GLY A 281 -21.20 11.27 34.22
C GLY A 281 -22.40 12.13 33.79
N THR A 282 -22.52 13.38 34.27
CA THR A 282 -23.67 14.28 33.97
C THR A 282 -23.63 14.95 32.58
N GLY A 283 -22.72 14.53 31.71
CA GLY A 283 -22.68 15.02 30.33
C GLY A 283 -22.10 16.44 30.14
N LYS A 284 -21.31 16.98 31.09
CA LYS A 284 -20.66 18.31 30.98
C LYS A 284 -20.08 18.62 29.60
N THR A 285 -19.26 17.72 29.06
CA THR A 285 -18.61 17.91 27.76
C THR A 285 -19.61 17.86 26.59
N LYS A 286 -20.75 17.16 26.77
CA LYS A 286 -21.86 17.15 25.79
C LYS A 286 -22.55 18.52 25.78
N THR A 287 -22.84 19.07 26.97
CA THR A 287 -23.40 20.42 27.13
C THR A 287 -22.47 21.48 26.55
N ILE A 288 -21.17 21.43 26.86
CA ILE A 288 -20.17 22.38 26.31
C ILE A 288 -20.11 22.29 24.78
N GLY A 289 -20.08 21.09 24.21
CA GLY A 289 -20.07 20.92 22.75
C GLY A 289 -21.27 21.59 22.08
N PHE A 290 -22.45 21.48 22.68
CA PHE A 290 -23.66 22.13 22.18
C PHE A 290 -23.66 23.65 22.35
N ILE A 291 -23.13 24.17 23.47
CA ILE A 291 -22.92 25.62 23.66
C ILE A 291 -22.01 26.16 22.56
N LEU A 292 -20.87 25.49 22.30
CA LEU A 292 -19.91 25.92 21.27
C LEU A 292 -20.52 25.88 19.88
N PHE A 293 -21.26 24.82 19.56
CA PHE A 293 -21.97 24.72 18.29
C PHE A 293 -22.99 25.86 18.13
N SER A 294 -23.77 26.14 19.17
CA SER A 294 -24.74 27.25 19.17
C SER A 294 -24.07 28.61 18.95
N LEU A 295 -22.94 28.85 19.62
CA LEU A 295 -22.16 30.08 19.45
C LEU A 295 -21.53 30.20 18.06
N LEU A 296 -21.09 29.08 17.47
CA LEU A 296 -20.54 29.02 16.12
C LEU A 296 -21.59 29.38 15.07
N GLU A 297 -22.79 28.82 15.16
CA GLU A 297 -23.93 29.14 14.27
C GLU A 297 -24.34 30.61 14.39
N MET A 298 -24.24 31.18 15.59
CA MET A 298 -24.46 32.61 15.85
C MET A 298 -23.30 33.50 15.38
N LYS A 299 -22.25 32.93 14.78
CA LYS A 299 -21.02 33.60 14.32
C LYS A 299 -20.31 34.38 15.44
N CYS A 300 -20.37 33.86 16.66
CA CYS A 300 -19.65 34.41 17.80
C CYS A 300 -18.19 33.94 17.78
N ARG A 301 -17.26 34.89 17.85
CA ARG A 301 -15.84 34.57 18.06
C ARG A 301 -15.65 34.02 19.46
N THR A 302 -15.41 32.72 19.56
CA THR A 302 -15.38 31.99 20.83
C THR A 302 -13.98 31.43 21.09
N LEU A 303 -13.40 31.73 22.25
CA LEU A 303 -12.16 31.11 22.73
C LEU A 303 -12.51 30.03 23.76
N THR A 304 -12.12 28.80 23.47
CA THR A 304 -12.33 27.66 24.36
C THR A 304 -10.98 27.18 24.91
N CYS A 305 -10.88 27.06 26.22
CA CYS A 305 -9.67 26.58 26.88
C CYS A 305 -9.99 25.43 27.84
N ALA A 306 -9.05 24.51 28.02
CA ALA A 306 -9.09 23.50 29.06
C ALA A 306 -7.70 23.27 29.66
N PRO A 307 -7.58 22.79 30.91
CA PRO A 307 -6.27 22.60 31.56
C PRO A 307 -5.41 21.51 30.91
N THR A 308 -6.00 20.56 30.19
CA THR A 308 -5.26 19.45 29.55
C THR A 308 -5.54 19.36 28.05
N ASN A 309 -4.54 18.95 27.28
CA ASN A 309 -4.67 18.73 25.83
C ASN A 309 -5.79 17.73 25.51
N ILE A 310 -5.92 16.66 26.29
CA ILE A 310 -6.97 15.63 26.09
C ILE A 310 -8.37 16.26 26.16
N ALA A 311 -8.60 17.16 27.12
CA ALA A 311 -9.89 17.83 27.25
C ALA A 311 -10.17 18.79 26.07
N VAL A 312 -9.14 19.51 25.59
CA VAL A 312 -9.27 20.38 24.39
C VAL A 312 -9.63 19.55 23.16
N LEU A 313 -8.92 18.44 22.94
CA LEU A 313 -9.16 17.53 21.81
C LEU A 313 -10.57 16.94 21.87
N GLU A 314 -11.00 16.45 23.03
CA GLU A 314 -12.34 15.86 23.22
C GLU A 314 -13.47 16.86 22.94
N VAL A 315 -13.34 18.11 23.42
CA VAL A 315 -14.33 19.16 23.14
C VAL A 315 -14.35 19.51 21.65
N THR A 316 -13.17 19.61 21.03
CA THR A 316 -13.04 19.89 19.59
C THR A 316 -13.70 18.78 18.75
N LYS A 317 -13.42 17.51 19.05
CA LYS A 317 -14.03 16.35 18.36
C LYS A 317 -15.55 16.38 18.42
N ARG A 318 -16.12 16.72 19.59
CA ARG A 318 -17.58 16.84 19.75
C ARG A 318 -18.16 17.98 18.92
N LEU A 319 -17.50 19.14 18.90
CA LEU A 319 -17.92 20.26 18.06
C LEU A 319 -17.88 19.88 16.57
N LEU A 320 -16.79 19.26 16.10
CA LEU A 320 -16.66 18.81 14.71
C LEU A 320 -17.73 17.81 14.31
N ARG A 321 -18.02 16.84 15.17
CA ARG A 321 -19.11 15.88 14.95
C ARG A 321 -20.45 16.61 14.78
N SER A 322 -20.69 17.63 15.59
CA SER A 322 -21.90 18.48 15.51
C SER A 322 -22.03 19.19 14.17
N VAL A 323 -20.92 19.76 13.71
CA VAL A 323 -20.86 20.49 12.44
C VAL A 323 -21.05 19.55 11.26
N ARG A 324 -20.41 18.37 11.27
CA ARG A 324 -20.53 17.36 10.21
C ARG A 324 -21.93 16.73 10.14
N GLU A 325 -22.57 16.44 11.27
CA GLU A 325 -23.93 15.86 11.31
C GLU A 325 -25.00 16.80 10.72
N MET A 326 -24.75 18.11 10.70
CA MET A 326 -25.64 19.12 10.10
C MET A 326 -25.41 19.34 8.60
N GLN A 327 -24.30 18.82 8.05
CA GLN A 327 -23.95 18.99 6.66
C GLN A 327 -24.57 17.90 5.80
N THR A 328 -25.04 18.28 4.61
CA THR A 328 -25.41 17.29 3.58
C THR A 328 -24.16 16.52 3.14
N PRO A 329 -24.28 15.24 2.72
CA PRO A 329 -23.15 14.43 2.26
C PRO A 329 -22.30 15.06 1.14
N GLU A 330 -22.88 16.01 0.39
CA GLU A 330 -22.21 16.73 -0.71
C GLU A 330 -21.23 17.82 -0.25
N HIS A 331 -21.30 18.27 1.02
CA HIS A 331 -20.56 19.43 1.56
C HIS A 331 -19.64 19.04 2.75
N ASP A 332 -19.08 17.84 2.73
CA ASP A 332 -18.49 17.12 3.89
C ASP A 332 -17.45 17.88 4.74
N SER A 333 -16.83 18.93 4.21
CA SER A 333 -15.80 19.72 4.92
C SER A 333 -15.99 21.24 4.89
N TYR A 334 -17.04 21.76 4.25
CA TYR A 334 -17.28 23.21 4.19
C TYR A 334 -17.60 23.75 5.59
N GLY A 335 -16.98 24.86 5.98
CA GLY A 335 -17.23 25.50 7.29
C GLY A 335 -16.32 25.03 8.42
N LEU A 336 -15.49 24.00 8.21
CA LEU A 336 -14.43 23.64 9.16
C LEU A 336 -13.40 24.77 9.34
N GLY A 337 -13.23 25.63 8.33
CA GLY A 337 -12.40 26.83 8.38
C GLY A 337 -12.77 27.82 9.49
N ASP A 338 -14.02 27.80 9.98
CA ASP A 338 -14.46 28.65 11.10
C ASP A 338 -13.97 28.15 12.47
N ILE A 339 -13.47 26.92 12.55
CA ILE A 339 -12.96 26.29 13.78
C ILE A 339 -11.44 26.24 13.70
N LEU A 340 -10.75 26.63 14.77
CA LEU A 340 -9.30 26.55 14.84
C LEU A 340 -8.85 25.86 16.13
N LEU A 341 -8.09 24.78 15.97
CA LEU A 341 -7.38 24.08 17.02
C LEU A 341 -5.92 24.52 17.00
N PHE A 342 -5.47 25.11 18.10
CA PHE A 342 -4.12 25.66 18.24
C PHE A 342 -3.36 24.96 19.36
N GLY A 343 -2.10 24.57 19.09
CA GLY A 343 -1.18 24.03 20.08
C GLY A 343 -0.01 23.27 19.46
N ASN A 344 0.83 22.67 20.30
CA ASN A 344 2.02 21.96 19.82
C ASN A 344 1.65 20.56 19.31
N ASN A 345 1.92 20.29 18.02
CA ASN A 345 1.61 19.01 17.35
C ASN A 345 2.10 17.78 18.14
N LYS A 346 3.38 17.76 18.54
CA LYS A 346 3.99 16.61 19.27
C LYS A 346 3.30 16.38 20.63
N ARG A 347 3.10 17.44 21.43
CA ARG A 347 2.50 17.35 22.77
C ARG A 347 1.01 17.01 22.73
N MET A 348 0.29 17.47 21.71
CA MET A 348 -1.12 17.13 21.50
C MET A 348 -1.30 15.80 20.77
N LYS A 349 -0.23 15.23 20.18
CA LYS A 349 -0.26 14.00 19.40
C LYS A 349 -1.26 14.05 18.25
N ILE A 350 -1.31 15.19 17.54
CA ILE A 350 -2.30 15.42 16.46
C ILE A 350 -2.16 14.40 15.34
N GLY A 351 -0.96 13.91 15.03
CA GLY A 351 -0.75 12.84 14.05
C GLY A 351 -1.39 11.48 14.40
N LYS A 352 -2.06 11.34 15.55
CA LYS A 352 -2.91 10.17 15.88
C LYS A 352 -4.41 10.46 15.77
N HIS A 353 -4.78 11.64 15.28
CA HIS A 353 -6.13 12.18 15.26
C HIS A 353 -6.45 12.77 13.89
N ASP A 354 -6.56 11.91 12.88
CA ASP A 354 -6.87 12.30 11.49
C ASP A 354 -8.17 13.13 11.40
N ASP A 355 -9.12 12.88 12.30
CA ASP A 355 -10.39 13.59 12.41
C ASP A 355 -10.26 15.06 12.84
N LEU A 356 -9.08 15.49 13.33
CA LEU A 356 -8.80 16.83 13.81
C LEU A 356 -7.85 17.63 12.92
N LEU A 357 -7.25 17.01 11.89
CA LEU A 357 -6.22 17.65 11.06
C LEU A 357 -6.74 18.91 10.35
N ASP A 358 -7.96 18.88 9.83
CA ASP A 358 -8.54 19.98 9.04
C ASP A 358 -8.72 21.29 9.82
N VAL A 359 -8.80 21.19 11.14
CA VAL A 359 -8.96 22.33 12.04
C VAL A 359 -7.69 22.66 12.81
N PHE A 360 -6.64 21.85 12.70
CA PHE A 360 -5.36 22.14 13.33
C PHE A 360 -4.61 23.24 12.56
N LEU A 361 -4.11 24.26 13.27
CA LEU A 361 -3.54 25.46 12.66
C LEU A 361 -2.39 25.14 11.68
N ASP A 362 -1.39 24.38 12.12
CA ASP A 362 -0.18 24.16 11.31
C ASP A 362 -0.52 23.41 10.03
N HIS A 363 -1.32 22.34 10.13
CA HIS A 363 -1.79 21.58 8.96
C HIS A 363 -2.61 22.45 8.01
N ARG A 364 -3.47 23.33 8.54
CA ARG A 364 -4.22 24.31 7.73
C ARG A 364 -3.29 25.25 6.97
N VAL A 365 -2.24 25.75 7.62
CA VAL A 365 -1.27 26.64 6.97
C VAL A 365 -0.58 25.91 5.82
N ASP A 366 -0.13 24.67 6.04
CA ASP A 366 0.52 23.87 4.99
C ASP A 366 -0.40 23.64 3.78
N MET A 367 -1.66 23.28 4.03
CA MET A 367 -2.64 23.02 2.96
C MET A 367 -3.00 24.28 2.16
N LEU A 368 -3.16 25.42 2.84
CA LEU A 368 -3.46 26.70 2.20
C LEU A 368 -2.23 27.30 1.50
N TYR A 369 -1.03 27.11 2.04
CA TYR A 369 0.22 27.57 1.43
C TYR A 369 0.36 27.02 0.02
N ASN A 370 0.16 25.71 -0.16
CA ASN A 370 0.20 25.05 -1.47
C ASN A 370 -0.85 25.62 -2.44
N CYS A 371 -2.02 26.02 -1.93
CA CYS A 371 -3.07 26.64 -2.76
C CYS A 371 -2.74 28.06 -3.22
N PHE A 372 -1.82 28.76 -2.54
CA PHE A 372 -1.45 30.14 -2.84
C PHE A 372 -0.09 30.27 -3.53
N LEU A 373 0.58 29.16 -3.85
CA LEU A 373 1.80 29.15 -4.65
C LEU A 373 1.54 29.77 -6.03
N PRO A 374 2.36 30.74 -6.50
CA PRO A 374 2.14 31.39 -7.79
C PRO A 374 2.18 30.45 -9.00
N SER A 375 3.02 29.42 -8.95
CA SER A 375 3.28 28.50 -10.07
C SER A 375 2.41 27.26 -10.09
N THR A 376 1.96 26.77 -8.94
CA THR A 376 1.23 25.48 -8.82
C THR A 376 -0.08 25.58 -8.05
N GLY A 377 -0.35 26.72 -7.42
CA GLY A 377 -1.56 26.93 -6.63
C GLY A 377 -2.78 27.28 -7.46
N TRP A 378 -3.87 27.59 -6.75
CA TRP A 378 -5.23 27.80 -7.24
C TRP A 378 -5.31 28.64 -8.51
N LYS A 379 -4.63 29.80 -8.53
CA LYS A 379 -4.70 30.71 -9.67
C LYS A 379 -4.15 30.07 -10.94
N ASN A 380 -2.95 29.48 -10.87
CA ASN A 380 -2.34 28.85 -12.03
C ASN A 380 -3.10 27.58 -12.45
N SER A 381 -3.53 26.74 -11.50
CA SER A 381 -4.31 25.53 -11.82
C SER A 381 -5.64 25.87 -12.49
N LEU A 382 -6.32 26.92 -12.01
CA LEU A 382 -7.59 27.37 -12.58
C LEU A 382 -7.40 27.96 -13.98
N GLU A 383 -6.43 28.86 -14.15
CA GLU A 383 -6.10 29.44 -15.46
C GLU A 383 -5.69 28.35 -16.46
N SER A 384 -4.88 27.38 -16.02
CA SER A 384 -4.46 26.23 -16.84
C SER A 384 -5.64 25.37 -17.28
N MET A 385 -6.57 25.05 -16.37
CA MET A 385 -7.75 24.26 -16.71
C MET A 385 -8.70 25.03 -17.65
N ILE A 386 -8.92 26.32 -17.42
CA ILE A 386 -9.72 27.15 -18.34
C ILE A 386 -9.08 27.14 -19.73
N SER A 387 -7.78 27.39 -19.80
CA SER A 387 -7.04 27.41 -21.06
C SER A 387 -7.04 26.05 -21.77
N LEU A 388 -7.06 24.94 -21.01
CA LEU A 388 -7.17 23.58 -21.53
C LEU A 388 -8.55 23.26 -22.07
N LEU A 389 -9.61 23.72 -21.40
CA LEU A 389 -10.99 23.52 -21.85
C LEU A 389 -11.35 24.40 -23.05
N ASP A 390 -10.78 25.60 -23.14
CA ASP A 390 -10.99 26.53 -24.26
C ASP A 390 -10.29 26.07 -25.56
N ASP A 391 -9.05 25.58 -25.46
CA ASP A 391 -8.27 25.11 -26.62
C ASP A 391 -7.35 23.92 -26.25
N PRO A 392 -7.92 22.70 -26.15
CA PRO A 392 -7.19 21.53 -25.66
C PRO A 392 -5.97 21.16 -26.50
N GLU A 393 -6.11 21.25 -27.83
CA GLU A 393 -5.07 20.86 -28.78
C GLU A 393 -3.86 21.79 -28.69
N SER A 394 -4.08 23.10 -28.63
CA SER A 394 -3.00 24.10 -28.49
C SER A 394 -2.26 23.99 -27.15
N GLN A 395 -2.97 23.75 -26.05
CA GLN A 395 -2.32 23.58 -24.74
C GLN A 395 -1.45 22.33 -24.72
N TYR A 396 -1.98 21.20 -25.20
CA TYR A 396 -1.25 19.94 -25.19
C TYR A 396 -0.05 19.98 -26.14
N ASN A 397 -0.19 20.60 -27.31
CA ASN A 397 0.94 20.83 -28.21
C ASN A 397 2.02 21.72 -27.59
N ARG A 398 1.65 22.80 -26.87
CA ARG A 398 2.61 23.62 -26.11
C ARG A 398 3.34 22.84 -25.02
N TYR A 399 2.64 21.95 -24.32
CA TYR A 399 3.25 21.02 -23.37
C TYR A 399 4.25 20.08 -24.07
N LEU A 400 3.88 19.45 -25.20
CA LEU A 400 4.78 18.61 -25.98
C LEU A 400 6.01 19.37 -26.50
N GLU A 401 5.84 20.62 -26.93
CA GLU A 401 6.94 21.50 -27.34
C GLU A 401 7.86 21.88 -26.18
N SER A 402 7.31 22.08 -24.98
CA SER A 402 8.08 22.36 -23.78
C SER A 402 8.99 21.19 -23.42
N ILE A 403 8.52 19.95 -23.56
CA ILE A 403 9.33 18.74 -23.34
C ILE A 403 10.42 18.59 -24.40
N LYS A 404 10.09 18.86 -25.67
CA LYS A 404 11.08 18.79 -26.77
C LYS A 404 12.24 19.78 -26.59
N LYS A 405 12.01 20.94 -25.97
CA LYS A 405 13.07 21.92 -25.65
C LYS A 405 14.05 21.45 -24.57
N TYR A 406 13.66 20.48 -23.74
CA TYR A 406 14.56 19.85 -22.77
C TYR A 406 15.42 18.74 -23.39
N ASP A 407 15.00 18.18 -24.54
CA ASP A 407 15.65 17.06 -25.22
C ASP A 407 16.61 17.52 -26.34
N ASP A 408 16.32 18.66 -26.98
CA ASP A 408 17.15 19.27 -28.03
C ASP A 408 18.01 20.41 -27.45
N GLY A 409 19.17 20.04 -26.89
CA GLY A 409 19.86 20.78 -25.83
C GLY A 409 20.48 22.16 -26.12
N ASN A 410 20.85 22.86 -25.04
CA ASN A 410 21.97 23.80 -25.06
C ASN A 410 22.61 23.99 -23.67
N ASP A 411 23.81 23.43 -23.53
CA ASP A 411 24.66 23.34 -22.34
C ASP A 411 25.47 24.63 -22.08
N ASP A 412 25.02 25.83 -22.50
CA ASP A 412 25.90 27.01 -22.43
C ASP A 412 25.28 28.41 -22.22
N LYS A 413 23.96 28.55 -22.03
CA LYS A 413 23.37 29.87 -21.68
C LYS A 413 22.16 29.76 -20.76
N LEU A 414 22.40 29.42 -19.50
CA LEU A 414 21.67 29.91 -18.33
C LEU A 414 22.45 29.53 -17.06
N LYS A 415 23.65 30.10 -16.90
CA LYS A 415 24.28 30.21 -15.57
C LYS A 415 23.54 31.28 -14.78
N LYS A 416 22.41 30.89 -14.20
CA LYS A 416 21.86 31.39 -12.93
C LYS A 416 20.55 30.64 -12.71
N GLU A 417 20.47 30.02 -11.54
CA GLU A 417 19.33 29.27 -10.99
C GLU A 417 19.36 27.77 -11.30
N GLU A 418 20.34 27.10 -10.69
CA GLU A 418 20.19 25.72 -10.23
C GLU A 418 20.45 25.68 -8.72
N SER A 419 19.49 25.17 -7.96
CA SER A 419 19.70 23.96 -7.17
C SER A 419 18.37 23.51 -6.56
N ASP A 420 17.76 22.44 -7.07
CA ASP A 420 17.56 21.26 -6.22
C ASP A 420 17.13 19.97 -6.94
N GLY A 421 17.64 18.84 -6.42
CA GLY A 421 16.96 17.55 -6.39
C GLY A 421 16.90 16.63 -7.63
N ASN A 422 17.99 15.89 -7.88
CA ASN A 422 18.07 14.59 -8.59
C ASN A 422 16.76 14.01 -9.21
N LEU A 423 16.47 14.35 -10.47
CA LEU A 423 15.90 13.36 -11.38
C LEU A 423 17.04 12.62 -12.06
N LEU A 424 17.04 11.30 -11.87
CA LEU A 424 17.73 10.38 -12.76
C LEU A 424 17.42 10.80 -14.21
N LYS A 425 18.46 10.90 -15.03
CA LYS A 425 18.36 11.02 -16.49
C LYS A 425 17.72 9.75 -17.05
N ASP A 426 16.41 9.64 -16.92
CA ASP A 426 15.58 8.66 -17.60
C ASP A 426 14.75 9.40 -18.66
N ASP A 427 14.70 8.84 -19.86
CA ASP A 427 13.97 9.36 -21.02
C ASP A 427 12.56 9.83 -20.62
N VAL A 428 12.30 11.15 -20.64
CA VAL A 428 10.99 11.71 -20.27
C VAL A 428 9.98 11.33 -21.34
N VAL A 429 9.25 10.23 -21.10
CA VAL A 429 8.11 9.84 -21.93
C VAL A 429 7.04 10.92 -21.77
N PRO A 430 6.61 11.61 -22.86
CA PRO A 430 5.56 12.61 -22.75
C PRO A 430 4.26 11.98 -22.27
N MET A 431 3.66 12.53 -21.21
CA MET A 431 2.32 12.17 -20.76
C MET A 431 1.32 12.19 -21.93
N THR A 432 0.39 11.25 -21.96
CA THR A 432 -0.74 11.32 -22.92
C THR A 432 -1.65 12.51 -22.60
N PHE A 433 -2.59 12.85 -23.50
CA PHE A 433 -3.52 13.95 -23.25
C PHE A 433 -4.38 13.68 -22.00
N GLU A 434 -4.80 12.43 -21.79
CA GLU A 434 -5.59 12.00 -20.63
C GLU A 434 -4.77 12.15 -19.34
N GLU A 435 -3.51 11.72 -19.35
CA GLU A 435 -2.59 11.88 -18.21
C GLU A 435 -2.31 13.36 -17.91
N TYR A 436 -2.12 14.18 -18.95
CA TYR A 436 -1.93 15.62 -18.83
C TYR A 436 -3.17 16.32 -18.28
N PHE A 437 -4.36 15.99 -18.80
CA PHE A 437 -5.65 16.50 -18.30
C PHE A 437 -5.85 16.11 -16.84
N LYS A 438 -5.59 14.85 -16.49
CA LYS A 438 -5.72 14.32 -15.12
C LYS A 438 -4.81 15.06 -14.15
N ASN A 439 -3.56 15.33 -14.51
CA ASN A 439 -2.61 16.07 -13.67
C ASN A 439 -3.11 17.49 -13.34
N ILE A 440 -3.57 18.24 -14.36
CA ILE A 440 -4.12 19.59 -14.17
C ILE A 440 -5.42 19.52 -13.34
N CYS A 441 -6.26 18.51 -13.61
CA CYS A 441 -7.49 18.26 -12.86
C CYS A 441 -7.20 18.02 -11.38
N GLU A 442 -6.33 17.07 -11.04
CA GLU A 442 -5.94 16.72 -9.66
C GLU A 442 -5.43 17.95 -8.89
N SER A 443 -4.57 18.76 -9.52
CA SER A 443 -4.04 19.99 -8.93
C SER A 443 -5.15 21.00 -8.60
N LEU A 444 -6.10 21.19 -9.53
CA LEU A 444 -7.23 22.10 -9.33
C LEU A 444 -8.22 21.58 -8.29
N GLU A 445 -8.52 20.29 -8.30
CA GLU A 445 -9.40 19.64 -7.31
C GLU A 445 -8.85 19.80 -5.90
N LEU A 446 -7.56 19.53 -5.71
CA LEU A 446 -6.88 19.69 -4.42
C LEU A 446 -7.04 21.13 -3.91
N CYS A 447 -6.81 22.12 -4.77
CA CYS A 447 -7.01 23.52 -4.42
C CYS A 447 -8.47 23.84 -4.05
N MET A 448 -9.45 23.36 -4.82
CA MET A 448 -10.87 23.58 -4.49
C MET A 448 -11.18 23.05 -3.09
N VAL A 449 -10.84 21.78 -2.83
CA VAL A 449 -11.09 21.10 -1.55
C VAL A 449 -10.46 21.86 -0.40
N ASN A 450 -9.18 22.18 -0.51
CA ASN A 450 -8.44 22.84 0.55
C ASN A 450 -8.97 24.25 0.82
N LEU A 451 -9.33 25.01 -0.22
CA LEU A 451 -9.88 26.35 -0.09
C LEU A 451 -11.21 26.32 0.69
N TYR A 452 -12.21 25.57 0.23
CA TYR A 452 -13.53 25.59 0.89
C TYR A 452 -13.53 24.85 2.25
N THR A 453 -12.54 24.00 2.52
CA THR A 453 -12.37 23.31 3.81
C THR A 453 -11.73 24.21 4.85
N HIS A 454 -10.61 24.85 4.51
CA HIS A 454 -9.75 25.51 5.49
C HIS A 454 -9.94 27.03 5.58
N LEU A 455 -10.48 27.67 4.54
CA LEU A 455 -10.84 29.09 4.62
C LEU A 455 -12.15 29.26 5.41
N PRO A 456 -12.25 30.32 6.24
CA PRO A 456 -13.47 30.58 6.98
C PRO A 456 -14.62 30.95 6.04
N THR A 457 -15.85 30.69 6.48
CA THR A 457 -17.07 30.96 5.70
C THR A 457 -17.30 32.45 5.42
N SER A 458 -16.62 33.32 6.18
CA SER A 458 -16.56 34.76 5.92
C SER A 458 -15.76 35.13 4.67
N GLN A 459 -14.84 34.26 4.21
CA GLN A 459 -14.02 34.45 3.02
C GLN A 459 -14.57 33.67 1.81
N ILE A 460 -15.10 32.46 2.03
CA ILE A 460 -15.77 31.67 0.98
C ILE A 460 -17.25 31.50 1.33
N GLN A 461 -18.09 32.27 0.63
CA GLN A 461 -19.54 32.17 0.74
C GLN A 461 -20.04 30.79 0.28
N LEU A 462 -21.16 30.34 0.86
CA LEU A 462 -21.74 29.03 0.56
C LEU A 462 -22.02 28.82 -0.93
N GLU A 463 -22.45 29.86 -1.65
CA GLU A 463 -22.73 29.76 -3.09
C GLU A 463 -21.45 29.53 -3.92
N VAL A 464 -20.34 30.14 -3.51
CA VAL A 464 -19.03 29.93 -4.16
C VAL A 464 -18.55 28.50 -3.90
N ALA A 465 -18.67 28.01 -2.66
CA ALA A 465 -18.32 26.64 -2.32
C ALA A 465 -19.18 25.62 -3.10
N LYS A 466 -20.49 25.85 -3.24
CA LYS A 466 -21.39 25.03 -4.08
C LYS A 466 -20.94 24.98 -5.52
N ASN A 467 -20.54 26.12 -6.09
CA ASN A 467 -20.02 26.19 -7.45
C ASN A 467 -18.70 25.41 -7.59
N MET A 468 -17.78 25.51 -6.62
CA MET A 468 -16.55 24.72 -6.59
C MET A 468 -16.84 23.21 -6.51
N ILE A 469 -17.76 22.78 -5.64
CA ILE A 469 -18.16 21.38 -5.51
C ILE A 469 -18.78 20.87 -6.81
N ARG A 470 -19.67 21.66 -7.42
CA ARG A 470 -20.28 21.33 -8.72
C ARG A 470 -19.24 21.23 -9.82
N ALA A 471 -18.30 22.18 -9.90
CA ALA A 471 -17.20 22.14 -10.86
C ALA A 471 -16.35 20.88 -10.68
N ARG A 472 -15.99 20.54 -9.44
CA ARG A 472 -15.28 19.28 -9.13
C ARG A 472 -16.03 18.05 -9.63
N VAL A 473 -17.34 17.94 -9.36
CA VAL A 473 -18.14 16.79 -9.84
C VAL A 473 -18.18 16.72 -11.36
N LEU A 474 -18.31 17.86 -12.04
CA LEU A 474 -18.28 17.92 -13.50
C LEU A 474 -16.90 17.53 -14.06
N LEU A 475 -15.81 17.98 -13.43
CA LEU A 475 -14.44 17.61 -13.81
C LEU A 475 -14.19 16.11 -13.65
N LYS A 476 -14.62 15.50 -12.53
CA LYS A 476 -14.57 14.03 -12.36
C LYS A 476 -15.40 13.30 -13.38
N THR A 477 -16.59 13.82 -13.69
CA THR A 477 -17.44 13.24 -14.73
C THR A 477 -16.72 13.29 -16.09
N LEU A 478 -16.10 14.41 -16.42
CA LEU A 478 -15.32 14.56 -17.64
C LEU A 478 -14.10 13.64 -17.65
N GLU A 479 -13.37 13.50 -16.54
CA GLU A 479 -12.27 12.54 -16.37
C GLU A 479 -12.77 11.11 -16.62
N THR A 480 -13.87 10.71 -16.01
CA THR A 480 -14.47 9.39 -16.25
C THR A 480 -14.93 9.22 -17.68
N MET A 481 -15.43 10.28 -18.34
CA MET A 481 -15.80 10.26 -19.74
C MET A 481 -14.61 10.26 -20.69
N LEU A 482 -13.43 10.73 -20.25
CA LEU A 482 -12.17 10.61 -20.99
C LEU A 482 -11.59 9.20 -20.83
N ASP A 483 -11.72 8.61 -19.64
CA ASP A 483 -11.41 7.20 -19.38
C ASP A 483 -12.37 6.25 -20.13
N ASP A 484 -13.65 6.62 -20.22
CA ASP A 484 -14.73 5.91 -20.92
C ASP A 484 -14.93 6.40 -22.35
N ALA A 485 -14.11 7.34 -22.85
CA ALA A 485 -14.25 7.90 -24.19
C ALA A 485 -14.22 6.74 -25.17
N HIS A 486 -15.42 6.35 -25.61
CA HIS A 486 -15.66 5.06 -26.22
C HIS A 486 -14.66 4.89 -27.35
N ILE A 487 -13.75 3.94 -27.19
CA ILE A 487 -12.99 3.39 -28.31
C ILE A 487 -14.05 2.75 -29.20
N SER A 488 -14.59 3.55 -30.11
CA SER A 488 -15.55 3.11 -31.08
C SER A 488 -14.78 2.47 -32.21
N ASP A 489 -15.14 1.24 -32.56
CA ASP A 489 -14.58 0.57 -33.72
C ASP A 489 -14.72 1.45 -34.96
N ALA A 490 -13.60 1.79 -35.58
CA ALA A 490 -13.58 2.42 -36.88
C ALA A 490 -14.27 1.52 -37.92
N GLN A 491 -14.82 2.11 -38.98
CA GLN A 491 -15.68 1.37 -39.92
C GLN A 491 -14.97 0.17 -40.58
N ASN A 492 -13.64 0.21 -40.71
CA ASN A 492 -12.80 -0.90 -41.19
C ASN A 492 -12.75 -2.10 -40.21
N VAL A 493 -12.82 -1.86 -38.90
CA VAL A 493 -12.84 -2.91 -37.88
C VAL A 493 -14.18 -3.65 -37.89
N LYS A 494 -15.27 -2.95 -38.25
CA LYS A 494 -16.62 -3.52 -38.40
C LYS A 494 -16.82 -4.34 -39.69
N GLN A 495 -15.84 -4.38 -40.59
CA GLN A 495 -15.93 -5.16 -41.84
C GLN A 495 -15.59 -6.63 -41.59
N ARG A 496 -16.25 -7.55 -42.32
CA ARG A 496 -15.94 -9.00 -42.26
C ARG A 496 -14.48 -9.34 -42.55
N SER A 497 -13.76 -8.49 -43.27
CA SER A 497 -12.33 -8.64 -43.52
C SER A 497 -11.45 -8.56 -42.26
N TYR A 498 -11.99 -8.04 -41.15
CA TYR A 498 -11.33 -7.96 -39.85
C TYR A 498 -11.49 -9.25 -39.01
N GLU A 499 -12.40 -10.15 -39.39
CA GLU A 499 -12.59 -11.47 -38.76
C GLU A 499 -11.60 -12.53 -39.29
N LYS A 500 -10.44 -12.11 -39.83
CA LYS A 500 -9.43 -13.03 -40.37
C LYS A 500 -8.95 -14.00 -39.29
N ARG A 501 -9.10 -15.29 -39.54
CA ARG A 501 -8.56 -16.36 -38.70
C ARG A 501 -7.38 -17.03 -39.38
N PHE A 502 -6.23 -17.01 -38.71
CA PHE A 502 -5.01 -17.65 -39.22
C PHE A 502 -4.90 -19.12 -38.83
N LEU A 503 -5.58 -19.56 -37.77
CA LEU A 503 -5.67 -20.97 -37.34
C LEU A 503 -7.14 -21.36 -37.12
N GLN A 504 -7.42 -22.67 -37.20
CA GLN A 504 -8.75 -23.23 -36.96
C GLN A 504 -8.94 -23.60 -35.49
N GLY A 505 -10.18 -23.47 -34.98
CA GLY A 505 -10.56 -23.82 -33.61
C GLY A 505 -10.91 -22.60 -32.76
N LYS A 506 -11.69 -22.80 -31.69
CA LYS A 506 -12.12 -21.71 -30.79
C LYS A 506 -10.94 -21.03 -30.08
N MET A 507 -9.91 -21.81 -29.72
CA MET A 507 -8.68 -21.34 -29.05
C MET A 507 -7.89 -20.29 -29.84
N TYR A 508 -8.05 -20.24 -31.16
CA TYR A 508 -7.30 -19.33 -32.02
C TYR A 508 -8.23 -18.30 -32.69
N SER A 509 -9.21 -17.81 -31.94
CA SER A 509 -10.10 -16.74 -32.39
C SER A 509 -9.39 -15.36 -32.35
N SER A 510 -10.09 -14.28 -32.69
CA SER A 510 -9.50 -12.93 -32.74
C SER A 510 -8.96 -12.46 -31.39
N TYR A 511 -9.53 -12.95 -30.29
CA TYR A 511 -9.04 -12.70 -28.93
C TYR A 511 -9.10 -13.99 -28.14
N SER A 512 -8.00 -14.43 -27.55
CA SER A 512 -7.99 -15.65 -26.74
C SER A 512 -6.99 -15.55 -25.60
N PHE A 513 -7.42 -15.96 -24.41
CA PHE A 513 -6.54 -16.22 -23.28
C PHE A 513 -6.29 -17.73 -23.19
N ILE A 514 -5.04 -18.14 -23.35
CA ILE A 514 -4.60 -19.54 -23.36
C ILE A 514 -3.82 -19.80 -22.07
N SER A 515 -4.49 -20.43 -21.11
CA SER A 515 -3.91 -20.82 -19.83
C SER A 515 -2.91 -21.96 -19.99
N ILE A 516 -1.69 -21.75 -19.52
CA ILE A 516 -0.61 -22.75 -19.57
C ILE A 516 -0.33 -23.18 -18.13
N ALA A 517 -0.97 -24.29 -17.74
CA ALA A 517 -0.70 -24.91 -16.46
C ALA A 517 0.71 -25.53 -16.43
N HIS A 518 1.29 -25.61 -15.23
CA HIS A 518 2.55 -26.32 -14.94
C HIS A 518 3.83 -25.68 -15.50
N GLY A 519 3.76 -24.43 -15.96
CA GLY A 519 4.97 -23.64 -16.19
C GLY A 519 5.72 -23.39 -14.88
N LYS A 520 7.03 -23.17 -14.95
CA LYS A 520 7.81 -22.70 -13.81
C LYS A 520 8.67 -21.53 -14.25
N GLU A 521 8.62 -20.44 -13.48
CA GLU A 521 9.50 -19.31 -13.71
C GLU A 521 10.95 -19.65 -13.32
N GLU A 522 11.88 -19.40 -14.24
CA GLU A 522 13.31 -19.55 -14.06
C GLU A 522 14.00 -18.19 -14.17
N ARG A 523 15.08 -17.98 -13.42
CA ARG A 523 15.91 -16.78 -13.56
C ARG A 523 16.96 -17.02 -14.65
N GLY A 524 16.93 -16.20 -15.70
CA GLY A 524 17.97 -16.12 -16.71
C GLY A 524 19.18 -15.28 -16.26
N HIS A 525 20.10 -15.04 -17.20
CA HIS A 525 21.19 -14.09 -16.99
C HIS A 525 20.63 -12.68 -16.69
N ASN A 526 21.28 -11.93 -15.77
CA ASN A 526 20.89 -10.60 -15.28
C ASN A 526 19.58 -10.54 -14.45
N TYR A 527 19.21 -11.61 -13.73
CA TYR A 527 18.02 -11.66 -12.85
C TYR A 527 16.66 -11.49 -13.56
N SER A 528 16.59 -11.56 -14.89
CA SER A 528 15.33 -11.53 -15.65
C SER A 528 14.65 -12.91 -15.65
N SER A 529 13.33 -12.96 -15.53
CA SER A 529 12.56 -14.22 -15.54
C SER A 529 12.31 -14.76 -16.95
N LYS A 530 12.20 -16.08 -17.08
CA LYS A 530 11.75 -16.80 -18.28
C LYS A 530 10.90 -18.01 -17.89
N ASN A 531 10.07 -18.48 -18.82
CA ASN A 531 9.25 -19.68 -18.68
C ASN A 531 9.36 -20.50 -19.97
N MET A 532 10.13 -21.59 -19.90
CA MET A 532 10.46 -22.43 -21.06
C MET A 532 9.27 -23.25 -21.56
N VAL A 533 8.25 -23.48 -20.72
CA VAL A 533 7.00 -24.13 -21.11
C VAL A 533 6.18 -23.16 -21.97
N GLU A 534 6.03 -21.90 -21.54
CA GLU A 534 5.39 -20.87 -22.37
C GLU A 534 6.14 -20.67 -23.69
N ALA A 535 7.47 -20.63 -23.67
CA ALA A 535 8.27 -20.48 -24.90
C ALA A 535 8.03 -21.64 -25.89
N ALA A 536 7.96 -22.89 -25.38
CA ALA A 536 7.65 -24.06 -26.21
C ALA A 536 6.25 -23.99 -26.82
N VAL A 537 5.24 -23.55 -26.05
CA VAL A 537 3.87 -23.35 -26.54
C VAL A 537 3.83 -22.26 -27.61
N VAL A 538 4.49 -21.12 -27.40
CA VAL A 538 4.64 -20.06 -28.42
C VAL A 538 5.25 -20.62 -29.71
N SER A 539 6.35 -21.38 -29.59
CA SER A 539 7.04 -21.96 -30.74
C SER A 539 6.17 -22.94 -31.53
N GLU A 540 5.33 -23.72 -30.85
CA GLU A 540 4.37 -24.62 -31.51
C GLU A 540 3.21 -23.87 -32.17
N ILE A 541 2.72 -22.78 -31.59
CA ILE A 541 1.72 -21.91 -32.24
C ILE A 541 2.32 -21.28 -33.51
N VAL A 542 3.55 -20.77 -33.44
CA VAL A 542 4.27 -20.22 -34.61
C VAL A 542 4.51 -21.32 -35.67
N SER A 543 4.83 -22.54 -35.25
CA SER A 543 4.95 -23.72 -36.14
C SER A 543 3.66 -23.98 -36.91
N LYS A 544 2.50 -23.92 -36.25
CA LYS A 544 1.19 -24.07 -36.91
C LYS A 544 0.90 -22.93 -37.88
N LEU A 545 1.17 -21.69 -37.49
CA LEU A 545 1.02 -20.52 -38.37
C LEU A 545 1.89 -20.67 -39.62
N PHE A 546 3.14 -21.12 -39.45
CA PHE A 546 4.05 -21.35 -40.55
C PHE A 546 3.57 -22.47 -41.48
N LYS A 547 3.10 -23.61 -40.95
CA LYS A 547 2.48 -24.68 -41.76
C LYS A 547 1.28 -24.15 -42.55
N ARG A 548 0.41 -23.38 -41.90
CA ARG A 548 -0.76 -22.82 -42.57
C ARG A 548 -0.40 -21.80 -43.65
N PHE A 549 0.66 -21.02 -43.43
CA PHE A 549 1.25 -20.16 -44.44
C PHE A 549 1.77 -20.96 -45.63
N LEU A 550 2.47 -22.08 -45.42
CA LEU A 550 2.95 -22.92 -46.52
C LEU A 550 1.80 -23.48 -47.37
N ASP A 551 0.68 -23.84 -46.74
CA ASP A 551 -0.51 -24.37 -47.42
C ASP A 551 -1.28 -23.31 -48.21
N THR A 552 -1.41 -22.09 -47.66
CA THR A 552 -2.30 -21.05 -48.22
C THR A 552 -1.57 -19.97 -49.01
N ARG A 553 -0.28 -19.77 -48.73
CA ARG A 553 0.56 -18.67 -49.23
C ARG A 553 0.04 -17.26 -48.94
N ASN A 554 -0.86 -17.13 -47.96
CA ASN A 554 -1.36 -15.83 -47.51
C ASN A 554 -0.33 -15.16 -46.60
N PRO A 555 0.12 -13.93 -46.88
CA PRO A 555 1.11 -13.26 -46.06
C PRO A 555 0.59 -13.04 -44.64
N VAL A 556 1.48 -13.21 -43.66
CA VAL A 556 1.18 -13.03 -42.24
C VAL A 556 2.39 -12.49 -41.49
N SER A 557 2.12 -11.53 -40.62
CA SER A 557 3.10 -10.86 -39.78
C SER A 557 2.80 -11.14 -38.31
N ILE A 558 3.80 -11.66 -37.57
CA ILE A 558 3.62 -12.21 -36.23
C ILE A 558 4.57 -11.52 -35.24
N GLY A 559 4.00 -10.90 -34.22
CA GLY A 559 4.75 -10.36 -33.09
C GLY A 559 4.59 -11.21 -31.84
N VAL A 560 5.69 -11.58 -31.20
CA VAL A 560 5.69 -12.17 -29.87
C VAL A 560 6.19 -11.13 -28.86
N ILE A 561 5.36 -10.82 -27.87
CA ILE A 561 5.66 -9.81 -26.86
C ILE A 561 5.85 -10.50 -25.52
N SER A 562 6.92 -10.14 -24.81
CA SER A 562 7.07 -10.54 -23.42
C SER A 562 7.64 -9.41 -22.55
N PRO A 563 7.20 -9.27 -21.28
CA PRO A 563 7.72 -8.26 -20.37
C PRO A 563 9.19 -8.44 -20.00
N TYR A 564 9.72 -9.66 -20.11
CA TYR A 564 11.02 -10.05 -19.58
C TYR A 564 12.02 -10.34 -20.69
N LYS A 565 13.17 -9.64 -20.71
CA LYS A 565 14.20 -9.80 -21.76
C LYS A 565 14.70 -11.24 -21.87
N ALA A 566 14.86 -11.96 -20.76
CA ALA A 566 15.27 -13.36 -20.78
C ALA A 566 14.23 -14.27 -21.51
N GLN A 567 12.94 -13.96 -21.39
CA GLN A 567 11.90 -14.68 -22.13
C GLN A 567 11.94 -14.34 -23.62
N VAL A 568 12.14 -13.06 -23.96
CA VAL A 568 12.28 -12.63 -25.36
C VAL A 568 13.40 -13.41 -26.04
N TYR A 569 14.59 -13.50 -25.43
CA TYR A 569 15.71 -14.27 -25.98
C TYR A 569 15.40 -15.76 -26.11
N ALA A 570 14.78 -16.37 -25.10
CA ALA A 570 14.43 -17.79 -25.11
C ALA A 570 13.43 -18.12 -26.24
N ILE A 571 12.41 -17.27 -26.43
CA ILE A 571 11.45 -17.42 -27.53
C ILE A 571 12.14 -17.20 -28.87
N GLU A 572 12.97 -16.16 -28.99
CA GLU A 572 13.66 -15.80 -30.22
C GLU A 572 14.56 -16.95 -30.72
N GLU A 573 15.25 -17.62 -29.81
CA GLU A 573 16.07 -18.80 -30.11
C GLU A 573 15.22 -19.94 -30.71
N GLN A 574 14.04 -20.22 -30.13
CA GLN A 574 13.16 -21.29 -30.58
C GLN A 574 12.49 -21.02 -31.93
N ILE A 575 12.13 -19.76 -32.21
CA ILE A 575 11.47 -19.37 -33.46
C ILE A 575 12.46 -19.01 -34.58
N ARG A 576 13.78 -18.96 -34.30
CA ARG A 576 14.83 -18.56 -35.25
C ARG A 576 14.74 -19.27 -36.60
N LYS A 577 14.39 -20.56 -36.59
CA LYS A 577 14.21 -21.40 -37.79
C LYS A 577 13.11 -20.93 -38.74
N TYR A 578 12.16 -20.11 -38.28
CA TYR A 578 11.09 -19.55 -39.10
C TYR A 578 11.42 -18.15 -39.64
N LYS A 579 12.43 -17.46 -39.07
CA LYS A 579 12.84 -16.11 -39.49
C LYS A 579 13.54 -16.08 -40.85
N THR A 580 14.16 -17.18 -41.28
CA THR A 580 14.86 -17.29 -42.58
C THR A 580 13.94 -17.17 -43.79
N HIS A 581 12.64 -17.06 -43.59
CA HIS A 581 11.62 -16.92 -44.63
C HIS A 581 11.03 -15.49 -44.73
N SER A 582 11.67 -14.48 -44.12
CA SER A 582 11.21 -13.09 -44.10
C SER A 582 10.89 -12.51 -45.48
N ASP A 583 11.62 -12.94 -46.52
CA ASP A 583 11.44 -12.44 -47.89
C ASP A 583 10.25 -13.09 -48.63
N SER A 584 9.55 -14.05 -48.00
CA SER A 584 8.49 -14.84 -48.64
C SER A 584 7.05 -14.47 -48.21
N GLY A 585 6.87 -13.41 -47.41
CA GLY A 585 5.56 -12.99 -46.90
C GLY A 585 5.19 -13.57 -45.53
N PHE A 586 6.11 -14.26 -44.87
CA PHE A 586 5.98 -14.72 -43.48
C PHE A 586 7.03 -14.03 -42.61
N SER A 587 6.61 -13.17 -41.68
CA SER A 587 7.49 -12.52 -40.72
C SER A 587 7.14 -12.91 -39.29
N VAL A 588 8.16 -13.16 -38.47
CA VAL A 588 7.99 -13.39 -37.04
C VAL A 588 9.10 -12.71 -36.25
N SER A 589 8.75 -11.95 -35.21
CA SER A 589 9.73 -11.35 -34.32
C SER A 589 9.29 -11.42 -32.86
N ALA A 590 10.24 -11.63 -31.95
CA ALA A 590 10.01 -11.59 -30.51
C ALA A 590 10.71 -10.34 -29.95
N ARG A 591 10.01 -9.50 -29.19
CA ARG A 591 10.60 -8.29 -28.57
C ARG A 591 9.94 -8.01 -27.21
N SER A 592 10.54 -7.10 -26.44
CA SER A 592 9.91 -6.59 -25.22
C SER A 592 8.71 -5.70 -25.56
N VAL A 593 7.86 -5.42 -24.56
CA VAL A 593 6.74 -4.46 -24.70
C VAL A 593 7.23 -3.12 -25.24
N ASP A 594 8.29 -2.56 -24.64
CA ASP A 594 8.87 -1.28 -25.04
C ASP A 594 9.45 -1.34 -26.47
N GLY A 595 9.99 -2.49 -26.89
CA GLY A 595 10.50 -2.70 -28.25
C GLY A 595 9.41 -2.85 -29.34
N PHE A 596 8.14 -2.91 -28.95
CA PHE A 596 6.97 -2.93 -29.83
C PHE A 596 6.18 -1.61 -29.84
N GLN A 597 6.62 -0.59 -29.10
CA GLN A 597 5.94 0.70 -29.05
C GLN A 597 5.90 1.35 -30.45
N GLY A 598 4.70 1.65 -30.94
CA GLY A 598 4.48 2.20 -32.28
C GLY A 598 4.44 1.18 -33.43
N GLY A 599 4.73 -0.10 -33.19
CA GLY A 599 4.57 -1.18 -34.18
C GLY A 599 3.21 -1.88 -34.08
N GLU A 600 2.81 -2.57 -35.14
CA GLU A 600 1.62 -3.43 -35.19
C GLU A 600 1.89 -4.67 -36.06
N GLU A 601 1.25 -5.79 -35.74
CA GLU A 601 1.41 -7.08 -36.46
C GLU A 601 0.04 -7.72 -36.68
N ASP A 602 -0.10 -8.63 -37.66
CA ASP A 602 -1.38 -9.32 -37.90
C ASP A 602 -1.81 -10.18 -36.71
N VAL A 603 -0.84 -10.89 -36.13
CA VAL A 603 -1.03 -11.76 -34.98
C VAL A 603 -0.05 -11.36 -33.88
N ILE A 604 -0.57 -11.09 -32.68
CA ILE A 604 0.25 -10.86 -31.48
C ILE A 604 0.06 -12.00 -30.50
N ILE A 605 1.18 -12.54 -30.04
CA ILE A 605 1.24 -13.54 -28.98
C ILE A 605 1.93 -12.91 -27.77
N ILE A 606 1.24 -12.78 -26.64
CA ILE A 606 1.80 -12.24 -25.41
C ILE A 606 2.19 -13.39 -24.47
N SER A 607 3.47 -13.50 -24.08
CA SER A 607 3.92 -14.43 -23.04
C SER A 607 4.13 -13.68 -21.72
N THR A 608 3.30 -14.01 -20.73
CA THR A 608 3.27 -13.33 -19.42
C THR A 608 4.33 -13.84 -18.44
N VAL A 609 4.87 -15.03 -18.64
CA VAL A 609 6.03 -15.63 -17.92
C VAL A 609 5.74 -16.05 -16.47
N ARG A 610 5.03 -15.22 -15.71
CA ARG A 610 4.91 -15.36 -14.25
C ARG A 610 4.00 -16.52 -13.89
N CYS A 611 4.54 -17.41 -13.05
CA CYS A 611 3.86 -18.59 -12.52
C CYS A 611 4.32 -18.81 -11.09
N ASN A 612 3.54 -18.32 -10.11
CA ASN A 612 3.86 -18.41 -8.69
C ASN A 612 2.60 -18.37 -7.80
N GLU A 613 2.69 -18.97 -6.61
CA GLU A 613 1.55 -19.11 -5.69
C GLU A 613 1.08 -17.77 -5.08
N ASN A 614 1.97 -16.76 -5.04
CA ASN A 614 1.71 -15.48 -4.40
C ASN A 614 0.97 -14.48 -5.30
N GLY A 615 0.68 -14.84 -6.56
CA GLY A 615 0.07 -13.92 -7.54
C GLY A 615 0.98 -12.76 -7.95
N SER A 616 2.29 -12.82 -7.68
CA SER A 616 3.21 -11.74 -8.01
C SER A 616 3.44 -11.68 -9.53
N VAL A 617 3.03 -10.58 -10.16
CA VAL A 617 3.18 -10.38 -11.61
C VAL A 617 4.34 -9.44 -11.98
N GLY A 618 4.91 -8.74 -10.99
CA GLY A 618 6.07 -7.86 -11.16
C GLY A 618 5.84 -6.83 -12.25
N PHE A 619 6.69 -6.84 -13.29
CA PHE A 619 6.68 -5.89 -14.40
C PHE A 619 5.32 -5.80 -15.15
N LEU A 620 4.50 -6.84 -15.09
CA LEU A 620 3.15 -6.87 -15.66
C LEU A 620 2.13 -5.99 -14.92
N SER A 621 2.42 -5.52 -13.69
CA SER A 621 1.50 -4.67 -12.93
C SER A 621 1.37 -3.26 -13.51
N ASN A 622 2.31 -2.82 -14.36
CA ASN A 622 2.27 -1.52 -15.01
C ASN A 622 1.16 -1.46 -16.08
N ARG A 623 0.19 -0.55 -15.87
CA ARG A 623 -0.99 -0.39 -16.73
C ARG A 623 -0.64 0.16 -18.13
N GLN A 624 0.29 1.10 -18.24
CA GLN A 624 0.70 1.69 -19.53
C GLN A 624 1.28 0.61 -20.45
N ARG A 625 2.15 -0.27 -19.90
CA ARG A 625 2.73 -1.38 -20.65
C ARG A 625 1.70 -2.44 -21.04
N ALA A 626 0.72 -2.71 -20.18
CA ALA A 626 -0.40 -3.58 -20.54
C ALA A 626 -1.20 -2.99 -21.72
N ASN A 627 -1.50 -1.69 -21.70
CA ASN A 627 -2.19 -1.01 -22.80
C ASN A 627 -1.40 -1.09 -24.11
N VAL A 628 -0.09 -0.84 -24.08
CA VAL A 628 0.77 -1.00 -25.27
C VAL A 628 0.70 -2.42 -25.80
N ALA A 629 0.91 -3.44 -24.95
CA ALA A 629 0.96 -4.83 -25.39
C ALA A 629 -0.39 -5.31 -25.98
N LEU A 630 -1.51 -4.96 -25.36
CA LEU A 630 -2.85 -5.39 -25.77
C LEU A 630 -3.32 -4.73 -27.08
N THR A 631 -2.70 -3.63 -27.51
CA THR A 631 -3.10 -2.86 -28.71
C THR A 631 -2.19 -3.07 -29.92
N ARG A 632 -1.27 -4.04 -29.90
CA ARG A 632 -0.35 -4.29 -31.03
C ARG A 632 -0.94 -5.17 -32.13
N ALA A 633 -2.08 -5.82 -31.88
CA ALA A 633 -2.66 -6.82 -32.77
C ALA A 633 -3.62 -6.19 -33.77
N ARG A 634 -3.46 -6.48 -35.07
CA ARG A 634 -4.43 -6.08 -36.10
C ARG A 634 -5.61 -7.03 -36.22
N TYR A 635 -5.41 -8.35 -36.07
CA TYR A 635 -6.49 -9.32 -36.28
C TYR A 635 -6.62 -10.34 -35.15
N CYS A 636 -5.50 -10.84 -34.61
CA CYS A 636 -5.52 -11.87 -33.57
C CYS A 636 -4.61 -11.51 -32.40
N LEU A 637 -5.17 -11.49 -31.19
CA LEU A 637 -4.45 -11.32 -29.93
C LEU A 637 -4.58 -12.60 -29.09
N TRP A 638 -3.46 -13.29 -28.87
CA TRP A 638 -3.39 -14.50 -28.06
C TRP A 638 -2.49 -14.29 -26.85
N ILE A 639 -3.05 -14.42 -25.65
CA ILE A 639 -2.37 -14.18 -24.38
C ILE A 639 -2.08 -15.52 -23.72
N LEU A 640 -0.81 -15.78 -23.43
CA LEU A 640 -0.31 -17.01 -22.84
C LEU A 640 0.17 -16.74 -21.41
N GLY A 641 -0.36 -17.48 -20.44
CA GLY A 641 -0.01 -17.27 -19.05
C GLY A 641 -0.62 -18.27 -18.09
N ASP A 642 -0.19 -18.20 -16.82
CA ASP A 642 -0.75 -19.00 -15.75
C ASP A 642 -2.00 -18.33 -15.17
N GLU A 643 -3.15 -19.01 -15.28
CA GLU A 643 -4.44 -18.53 -14.78
C GLU A 643 -4.40 -18.20 -13.28
N PHE A 644 -3.82 -19.08 -12.47
CA PHE A 644 -3.83 -18.95 -11.01
C PHE A 644 -3.06 -17.69 -10.57
N THR A 645 -1.86 -17.49 -11.12
CA THR A 645 -1.00 -16.34 -10.82
C THR A 645 -1.67 -15.03 -11.21
N LEU A 646 -2.27 -14.96 -12.41
CA LEU A 646 -2.89 -13.72 -12.90
C LEU A 646 -4.19 -13.38 -12.17
N LEU A 647 -5.03 -14.37 -11.83
CA LEU A 647 -6.25 -14.14 -11.03
C LEU A 647 -5.96 -13.61 -9.63
N ASN A 648 -4.87 -14.08 -9.01
CA ASN A 648 -4.45 -13.67 -7.67
C ASN A 648 -3.60 -12.40 -7.65
N SER A 649 -3.33 -11.80 -8.81
CA SER A 649 -2.39 -10.67 -8.92
C SER A 649 -2.87 -9.32 -8.39
N GLY A 650 -4.18 -9.16 -8.15
CA GLY A 650 -4.77 -7.86 -7.80
C GLY A 650 -4.62 -6.77 -8.87
N SER A 651 -4.14 -7.12 -10.08
CA SER A 651 -3.82 -6.19 -11.16
C SER A 651 -4.87 -6.19 -12.28
N VAL A 652 -4.66 -5.39 -13.34
CA VAL A 652 -5.51 -5.38 -14.54
C VAL A 652 -5.63 -6.76 -15.19
N TRP A 653 -4.61 -7.62 -15.05
CA TRP A 653 -4.63 -8.99 -15.58
C TRP A 653 -5.69 -9.88 -14.92
N LYS A 654 -6.04 -9.64 -13.65
CA LYS A 654 -7.18 -10.32 -13.01
C LYS A 654 -8.48 -10.01 -13.74
N LYS A 655 -8.72 -8.73 -14.05
CA LYS A 655 -9.91 -8.28 -14.77
C LYS A 655 -9.93 -8.88 -16.18
N LEU A 656 -8.79 -8.87 -16.86
CA LEU A 656 -8.64 -9.44 -18.21
C LEU A 656 -8.95 -10.94 -18.26
N VAL A 657 -8.49 -11.73 -17.29
CA VAL A 657 -8.78 -13.18 -17.24
C VAL A 657 -10.26 -13.43 -16.97
N LEU A 658 -10.89 -12.66 -16.07
CA LEU A 658 -12.32 -12.79 -15.78
C LEU A 658 -13.17 -12.42 -17.01
N ASP A 659 -12.83 -11.33 -17.68
CA ASP A 659 -13.46 -10.89 -18.92
C ASP A 659 -13.28 -11.93 -20.06
N ALA A 660 -12.09 -12.52 -20.21
CA ALA A 660 -11.88 -13.59 -21.19
C ALA A 660 -12.77 -14.81 -20.92
N LYS A 661 -13.03 -15.14 -19.64
CA LYS A 661 -13.96 -16.22 -19.27
C LYS A 661 -15.41 -15.86 -19.56
N GLU A 662 -15.82 -14.64 -19.22
CA GLU A 662 -17.17 -14.13 -19.49
C GLU A 662 -17.49 -14.13 -20.99
N ARG A 663 -16.51 -13.78 -21.83
CA ARG A 663 -16.64 -13.75 -23.29
C ARG A 663 -16.39 -15.11 -23.97
N GLU A 664 -16.28 -16.21 -23.21
CA GLU A 664 -15.97 -17.56 -23.70
C GLU A 664 -14.67 -17.66 -24.55
N CYS A 665 -13.71 -16.76 -24.30
CA CYS A 665 -12.42 -16.68 -24.98
C CYS A 665 -11.25 -17.23 -24.15
N PHE A 666 -11.56 -17.86 -23.01
CA PHE A 666 -10.59 -18.52 -22.13
C PHE A 666 -10.47 -20.01 -22.50
N HIS A 667 -9.24 -20.48 -22.70
CA HIS A 667 -8.93 -21.85 -23.10
C HIS A 667 -7.74 -22.39 -22.31
N LYS A 668 -7.68 -23.72 -22.14
CA LYS A 668 -6.50 -24.35 -21.55
C LYS A 668 -5.62 -24.94 -22.65
N ALA A 669 -4.31 -24.66 -22.61
CA ALA A 669 -3.38 -25.08 -23.66
C ALA A 669 -3.37 -26.61 -23.86
N ASP A 670 -3.60 -27.38 -22.80
CA ASP A 670 -3.62 -28.84 -22.83
C ASP A 670 -4.86 -29.47 -23.46
N GLU A 671 -5.87 -28.67 -23.82
CA GLU A 671 -7.00 -29.12 -24.65
C GLU A 671 -6.56 -29.32 -26.12
N ASP A 672 -5.49 -28.64 -26.55
CA ASP A 672 -4.89 -28.85 -27.87
C ASP A 672 -3.78 -29.91 -27.79
N LYS A 673 -3.97 -31.03 -28.51
CA LYS A 673 -3.06 -32.18 -28.47
C LYS A 673 -1.59 -31.83 -28.77
N SER A 674 -1.35 -30.90 -29.70
CA SER A 674 0.02 -30.53 -30.06
C SER A 674 0.66 -29.59 -29.03
N LEU A 675 -0.12 -28.70 -28.42
CA LEU A 675 0.36 -27.85 -27.33
C LEU A 675 0.61 -28.68 -26.07
N ALA A 676 -0.28 -29.62 -25.73
CA ALA A 676 -0.07 -30.58 -24.65
C ALA A 676 1.25 -31.37 -24.85
N GLN A 677 1.52 -31.80 -26.08
CA GLN A 677 2.75 -32.52 -26.41
C GLN A 677 4.00 -31.63 -26.32
N ALA A 678 3.90 -30.34 -26.69
CA ALA A 678 4.96 -29.36 -26.50
C ALA A 678 5.25 -29.08 -25.01
N ILE A 679 4.20 -28.97 -24.19
CA ILE A 679 4.30 -28.82 -22.72
C ILE A 679 5.03 -30.04 -22.13
N ILE A 680 4.58 -31.26 -22.45
CA ILE A 680 5.21 -32.50 -21.99
C ILE A 680 6.68 -32.57 -22.43
N ALA A 681 6.97 -32.27 -23.69
CA ALA A 681 8.35 -32.31 -24.19
C ALA A 681 9.26 -31.34 -23.45
N SER A 682 8.78 -30.12 -23.16
CA SER A 682 9.51 -29.09 -22.41
C SER A 682 9.74 -29.52 -20.95
N LEU A 683 8.69 -30.02 -20.26
CA LEU A 683 8.82 -30.51 -18.87
C LEU A 683 9.83 -31.65 -18.74
N VAL A 684 9.90 -32.55 -19.73
CA VAL A 684 10.91 -33.63 -19.76
C VAL A 684 12.32 -33.09 -19.97
N GLU A 685 12.49 -32.05 -20.79
CA GLU A 685 13.79 -31.41 -21.02
C GLU A 685 14.27 -30.61 -19.79
N LEU A 686 13.35 -30.02 -19.03
CA LEU A 686 13.63 -29.36 -17.76
C LEU A 686 13.82 -30.33 -16.58
N GLY A 687 13.54 -31.62 -16.77
CA GLY A 687 13.60 -32.63 -15.71
C GLY A 687 12.53 -32.45 -14.61
N GLN A 688 11.43 -31.75 -14.90
CA GLN A 688 10.34 -31.47 -13.96
C GLN A 688 9.31 -32.60 -13.96
N PHE A 689 9.72 -33.75 -13.42
CA PHE A 689 8.91 -34.98 -13.45
C PHE A 689 7.78 -35.01 -12.42
N ASP A 690 7.87 -34.25 -11.32
CA ASP A 690 6.81 -34.25 -10.29
C ASP A 690 5.45 -33.80 -10.86
N THR A 691 5.48 -32.84 -11.80
CA THR A 691 4.32 -32.37 -12.58
C THR A 691 3.80 -33.38 -13.61
N LEU A 692 4.56 -34.42 -13.95
CA LEU A 692 4.22 -35.45 -14.94
C LEU A 692 3.88 -36.82 -14.32
N LEU A 693 4.28 -37.08 -13.07
CA LEU A 693 4.23 -38.39 -12.43
C LEU A 693 3.16 -38.45 -11.32
N HIS A 694 1.92 -38.18 -11.70
CA HIS A 694 0.72 -38.43 -10.88
C HIS A 694 -0.42 -38.89 -11.79
N ASP A 695 -1.45 -39.51 -11.20
CA ASP A 695 -2.56 -40.15 -11.94
C ASP A 695 -3.38 -39.17 -12.78
N ASP A 696 -3.60 -37.95 -12.30
CA ASP A 696 -4.33 -36.90 -13.03
C ASP A 696 -3.45 -36.07 -13.99
N SER A 697 -2.19 -36.44 -14.19
CA SER A 697 -1.27 -35.66 -15.03
C SER A 697 -1.64 -35.71 -16.52
N LEU A 698 -1.11 -34.76 -17.29
CA LEU A 698 -1.25 -34.70 -18.75
C LEU A 698 -0.88 -36.00 -19.48
N LEU A 699 -0.01 -36.82 -18.89
CA LEU A 699 0.42 -38.11 -19.47
C LEU A 699 -0.58 -39.25 -19.25
N PHE A 700 -1.34 -39.21 -18.16
CA PHE A 700 -2.17 -40.33 -17.69
C PHE A 700 -3.67 -40.00 -17.60
N ARG A 701 -4.08 -38.75 -17.84
CA ARG A 701 -5.50 -38.34 -17.84
C ARG A 701 -6.41 -39.18 -18.76
N GLU A 702 -5.89 -39.65 -19.89
CA GLU A 702 -6.61 -40.53 -20.83
C GLU A 702 -6.26 -42.03 -20.66
N ALA A 703 -5.50 -42.40 -19.63
CA ALA A 703 -5.08 -43.78 -19.41
C ALA A 703 -6.22 -44.63 -18.83
N THR A 704 -6.26 -45.90 -19.24
CA THR A 704 -7.25 -46.86 -18.74
C THR A 704 -6.94 -47.36 -17.32
N TRP A 705 -5.67 -47.37 -16.94
CA TRP A 705 -5.20 -47.78 -15.61
C TRP A 705 -4.90 -46.54 -14.77
N LYS A 706 -5.37 -46.51 -13.52
CA LYS A 706 -4.89 -45.55 -12.52
C LYS A 706 -3.44 -45.91 -12.16
N VAL A 707 -2.52 -44.96 -12.31
CA VAL A 707 -1.08 -45.20 -12.18
C VAL A 707 -0.53 -44.54 -10.92
N PHE A 708 0.11 -45.33 -10.07
CA PHE A 708 0.84 -44.87 -8.90
C PHE A 708 2.34 -45.01 -9.14
N PHE A 709 3.12 -44.09 -8.56
CA PHE A 709 4.56 -44.09 -8.65
C PHE A 709 5.16 -44.19 -7.26
N ASN A 710 6.11 -45.12 -7.08
CA ASN A 710 6.91 -45.15 -5.87
C ASN A 710 7.88 -43.94 -5.86
N ASN A 711 8.15 -43.39 -4.68
CA ASN A 711 9.12 -42.29 -4.47
C ASN A 711 10.51 -42.58 -5.06
N ALA A 712 10.91 -43.85 -5.19
CA ALA A 712 12.15 -44.25 -5.84
C ALA A 712 12.16 -43.93 -7.36
N PHE A 713 11.03 -44.13 -8.04
CA PHE A 713 10.90 -43.94 -9.48
C PHE A 713 11.14 -42.49 -9.91
N GLY A 714 10.53 -41.51 -9.22
CA GLY A 714 10.75 -40.09 -9.51
C GLY A 714 12.23 -39.69 -9.40
N ARG A 715 12.93 -40.18 -8.37
CA ARG A 715 14.38 -39.97 -8.20
C ARG A 715 15.20 -40.65 -9.30
N SER A 716 14.80 -41.83 -9.77
CA SER A 716 15.46 -42.50 -10.89
C SER A 716 15.25 -41.76 -12.20
N MET A 717 14.05 -41.26 -12.48
CA MET A 717 13.77 -40.41 -13.64
C MET A 717 14.60 -39.11 -13.61
N ALA A 718 14.69 -38.44 -12.46
CA ALA A 718 15.54 -37.25 -12.29
C ALA A 718 17.04 -37.54 -12.47
N ARG A 719 17.50 -38.77 -12.18
CA ARG A 719 18.90 -39.19 -12.41
C ARG A 719 19.23 -39.44 -13.89
N ILE A 720 18.24 -39.75 -14.72
CA ILE A 720 18.45 -39.98 -16.15
C ILE A 720 18.61 -38.63 -16.86
N ARG A 721 19.87 -38.22 -17.09
CA ARG A 721 20.17 -36.93 -17.76
C ARG A 721 19.78 -36.88 -19.24
N ASN A 722 19.52 -38.04 -19.86
CA ASN A 722 19.22 -38.10 -21.29
C ASN A 722 17.71 -37.99 -21.53
N ALA A 723 17.26 -36.81 -21.97
CA ALA A 723 15.85 -36.54 -22.27
C ALA A 723 15.23 -37.53 -23.28
N LYS A 724 16.01 -38.08 -24.22
CA LYS A 724 15.52 -39.10 -25.16
C LYS A 724 15.12 -40.40 -24.45
N ILE A 725 15.90 -40.81 -23.47
CA ILE A 725 15.62 -42.00 -22.66
C ILE A 725 14.40 -41.73 -21.77
N CYS A 726 14.30 -40.56 -21.15
CA CYS A 726 13.12 -40.18 -20.37
C CYS A 726 11.84 -40.21 -21.23
N LYS A 727 11.90 -39.67 -22.46
CA LYS A 727 10.79 -39.75 -23.44
C LYS A 727 10.43 -41.21 -23.78
N GLU A 728 11.41 -42.10 -23.93
CA GLU A 728 11.17 -43.53 -24.20
C GLU A 728 10.53 -44.26 -22.99
N VAL A 729 10.97 -43.95 -21.76
CA VAL A 729 10.38 -44.50 -20.52
C VAL A 729 8.93 -44.05 -20.37
N LEU A 730 8.66 -42.75 -20.49
CA LEU A 730 7.31 -42.20 -20.40
C LEU A 730 6.41 -42.74 -21.51
N SER A 731 6.90 -42.85 -22.75
CA SER A 731 6.15 -43.47 -23.85
C SER A 731 5.79 -44.93 -23.58
N MET A 732 6.69 -45.69 -22.96
CA MET A 732 6.39 -47.07 -22.55
C MET A 732 5.36 -47.11 -21.42
N LEU A 733 5.47 -46.21 -20.44
CA LEU A 733 4.51 -46.10 -19.35
C LEU A 733 3.12 -45.74 -19.85
N THR A 734 2.96 -44.73 -20.70
CA THR A 734 1.66 -44.37 -21.26
C THR A 734 1.01 -45.53 -22.02
N LYS A 735 1.80 -46.33 -22.78
CA LYS A 735 1.29 -47.54 -23.45
C LYS A 735 0.83 -48.61 -22.45
N LEU A 736 1.61 -48.85 -21.40
CA LEU A 736 1.22 -49.81 -20.36
C LEU A 736 -0.02 -49.33 -19.60
N ALA A 737 -0.09 -48.04 -19.26
CA ALA A 737 -1.23 -47.43 -18.59
C ALA A 737 -2.50 -47.42 -19.48
N SER A 738 -2.36 -47.38 -20.80
CA SER A 738 -3.48 -47.53 -21.76
C SER A 738 -3.89 -49.00 -22.00
N GLY A 739 -3.39 -49.94 -21.19
CA GLY A 739 -3.76 -51.35 -21.26
C GLY A 739 -3.00 -52.17 -22.31
N TRP A 740 -2.10 -51.57 -23.09
CA TRP A 740 -1.29 -52.33 -24.04
C TRP A 740 -0.27 -53.20 -23.30
N ARG A 741 -0.02 -54.41 -23.78
CA ARG A 741 1.02 -55.29 -23.24
C ARG A 741 1.82 -55.92 -24.39
N PRO A 742 3.15 -56.03 -24.29
CA PRO A 742 3.96 -56.66 -25.33
C PRO A 742 3.74 -58.19 -25.38
N PRO A 743 4.09 -58.84 -26.51
CA PRO A 743 4.05 -60.30 -26.67
C PRO A 743 4.93 -61.04 -25.65
N GLN A 744 4.51 -62.25 -25.25
CA GLN A 744 5.09 -63.11 -24.19
C GLN A 744 6.63 -63.26 -24.25
N VAL A 745 7.22 -63.27 -25.45
CA VAL A 745 8.67 -63.47 -25.68
C VAL A 745 9.56 -62.35 -25.09
N LYS A 746 8.99 -61.22 -24.67
CA LYS A 746 9.73 -60.08 -24.08
C LYS A 746 9.42 -59.80 -22.61
N ARG A 747 8.62 -60.65 -21.93
CA ARG A 747 8.00 -60.29 -20.64
C ARG A 747 8.83 -60.48 -19.39
N ASN A 748 9.93 -61.22 -19.38
CA ASN A 748 10.82 -61.31 -18.22
C ASN A 748 12.17 -61.89 -18.65
N PRO A 749 13.21 -61.07 -18.86
CA PRO A 749 14.53 -61.59 -19.24
C PRO A 749 15.34 -62.16 -18.06
N ILE A 750 14.78 -62.17 -16.85
CA ILE A 750 15.45 -62.54 -15.60
C ILE A 750 14.61 -63.59 -14.89
N ALA A 751 15.22 -64.73 -14.53
CA ALA A 751 14.57 -65.76 -13.71
C ALA A 751 14.49 -65.29 -12.25
N LEU A 752 13.31 -64.87 -11.81
CA LEU A 752 13.02 -64.51 -10.42
C LEU A 752 12.49 -65.73 -9.67
N HIS A 753 12.98 -65.95 -8.44
CA HIS A 753 12.47 -66.97 -7.51
C HIS A 753 11.80 -66.29 -6.31
N GLY A 754 10.66 -66.81 -5.82
CA GLY A 754 9.93 -66.25 -4.66
C GLY A 754 8.48 -65.86 -4.95
N ARG A 755 7.83 -65.11 -4.04
CA ARG A 755 6.47 -64.57 -4.26
C ARG A 755 6.50 -63.37 -5.24
N SER A 756 7.63 -62.68 -5.31
CA SER A 756 7.92 -61.58 -6.23
C SER A 756 7.85 -61.95 -7.71
N SER A 757 8.14 -63.21 -8.08
CA SER A 757 8.06 -63.67 -9.48
C SER A 757 6.63 -63.75 -10.04
N GLN A 758 5.61 -63.64 -9.18
CA GLN A 758 4.22 -63.85 -9.55
C GLN A 758 3.47 -62.55 -9.91
N LEU A 759 3.97 -61.38 -9.50
CA LEU A 759 3.30 -60.08 -9.66
C LEU A 759 4.20 -58.99 -10.25
N LEU A 760 5.52 -59.15 -10.19
CA LEU A 760 6.48 -58.18 -10.74
C LEU A 760 6.64 -58.35 -12.25
N GLU A 761 6.44 -57.26 -12.97
CA GLU A 761 6.61 -57.20 -14.42
C GLU A 761 7.83 -56.32 -14.75
N ILE A 762 8.76 -56.85 -15.56
CA ILE A 762 10.02 -56.19 -15.90
C ILE A 762 10.13 -55.99 -17.41
N TYR A 763 10.25 -54.73 -17.84
CA TYR A 763 10.32 -54.35 -19.25
C TYR A 763 11.64 -53.68 -19.60
N LYS A 764 12.33 -54.21 -20.60
CA LYS A 764 13.56 -53.60 -21.13
C LYS A 764 13.22 -52.35 -21.95
N ILE A 765 13.78 -51.21 -21.57
CA ILE A 765 13.70 -49.96 -22.31
C ILE A 765 14.63 -50.03 -23.53
N LYS A 766 14.15 -49.57 -24.69
CA LYS A 766 14.99 -49.47 -25.89
C LYS A 766 16.05 -48.39 -25.65
N GLY A 767 17.29 -48.59 -26.08
CA GLY A 767 18.37 -47.60 -25.88
C GLY A 767 19.71 -48.21 -25.45
N GLN A 768 20.76 -47.38 -25.46
CA GLN A 768 22.15 -47.83 -25.21
C GLN A 768 22.41 -48.22 -23.75
N LEU A 769 21.63 -47.72 -22.78
CA LEU A 769 21.93 -47.81 -21.34
C LEU A 769 21.38 -49.05 -20.60
N ARG A 770 20.83 -50.07 -21.29
CA ARG A 770 20.30 -51.32 -20.67
C ARG A 770 19.48 -51.07 -19.38
N LEU A 771 18.53 -50.14 -19.44
CA LEU A 771 17.59 -49.85 -18.35
C LEU A 771 16.34 -50.74 -18.43
N TYR A 772 15.75 -51.03 -17.27
CA TYR A 772 14.56 -51.84 -17.11
C TYR A 772 13.53 -51.09 -16.27
N LEU A 773 12.29 -51.05 -16.75
CA LEU A 773 11.13 -50.51 -16.06
C LEU A 773 10.46 -51.63 -15.26
N LEU A 774 10.22 -51.38 -13.98
CA LEU A 774 9.62 -52.33 -13.05
C LEU A 774 8.29 -51.79 -12.54
N TRP A 775 7.25 -52.61 -12.62
CA TRP A 775 5.93 -52.26 -12.10
C TRP A 775 5.15 -53.52 -11.69
N THR A 776 4.08 -53.31 -10.93
CA THR A 776 3.21 -54.37 -10.39
C THR A 776 1.73 -53.93 -10.47
N VAL A 777 0.82 -54.89 -10.34
CA VAL A 777 -0.61 -54.58 -10.10
C VAL A 777 -0.87 -54.58 -8.61
N ASP A 778 -1.53 -53.55 -8.10
CA ASP A 778 -1.98 -53.44 -6.71
C ASP A 778 -3.49 -53.21 -6.65
N ILE A 779 -4.06 -53.23 -5.44
CA ILE A 779 -5.48 -53.01 -5.20
C ILE A 779 -5.65 -51.90 -4.17
N ILE A 780 -6.47 -50.91 -4.53
CA ILE A 780 -6.93 -49.85 -3.63
C ILE A 780 -8.43 -49.99 -3.35
N ILE A 781 -8.90 -49.42 -2.25
CA ILE A 781 -10.32 -49.30 -1.95
C ILE A 781 -10.75 -47.87 -2.29
N GLU A 782 -11.71 -47.73 -3.19
CA GLU A 782 -12.26 -46.44 -3.62
C GLU A 782 -13.77 -46.61 -3.87
N ASP A 783 -14.59 -45.79 -3.21
CA ASP A 783 -16.06 -45.86 -3.21
C ASP A 783 -16.62 -47.26 -2.88
N SER A 784 -16.18 -47.87 -1.78
CA SER A 784 -16.61 -49.22 -1.34
C SER A 784 -16.34 -50.33 -2.37
N ASN A 785 -15.39 -50.11 -3.29
CA ASN A 785 -14.93 -51.10 -4.25
C ASN A 785 -13.41 -51.28 -4.20
N TYR A 786 -12.96 -52.53 -4.31
CA TYR A 786 -11.59 -52.88 -4.66
C TYR A 786 -11.34 -52.60 -6.14
N ILE A 787 -10.33 -51.79 -6.46
CA ILE A 787 -9.95 -51.43 -7.83
C ILE A 787 -8.51 -51.84 -8.10
N GLN A 788 -8.26 -52.49 -9.25
CA GLN A 788 -6.89 -52.72 -9.71
C GLN A 788 -6.22 -51.43 -10.15
N VAL A 789 -4.98 -51.23 -9.70
CA VAL A 789 -4.16 -50.07 -10.07
C VAL A 789 -2.78 -50.52 -10.52
N MET A 790 -2.16 -49.73 -11.38
CA MET A 790 -0.80 -49.95 -11.85
C MET A 790 0.17 -49.24 -10.91
N ASN A 791 1.07 -49.98 -10.24
CA ASN A 791 2.07 -49.41 -9.34
C ASN A 791 3.46 -49.51 -9.97
N VAL A 792 4.02 -48.37 -10.36
CA VAL A 792 5.35 -48.25 -10.95
C VAL A 792 6.38 -48.17 -9.83
N LEU A 793 7.26 -49.17 -9.76
CA LEU A 793 8.23 -49.29 -8.68
C LEU A 793 9.48 -48.47 -8.95
N ASP A 794 10.16 -48.73 -10.07
CA ASP A 794 11.42 -48.03 -10.40
C ASP A 794 11.83 -48.23 -11.87
N VAL A 795 12.84 -47.46 -12.32
CA VAL A 795 13.58 -47.67 -13.58
C VAL A 795 15.08 -47.79 -13.27
N LEU A 796 15.64 -48.98 -13.50
CA LEU A 796 16.97 -49.34 -12.99
C LEU A 796 17.84 -50.06 -14.04
N PRO A 797 19.18 -49.99 -13.96
CA PRO A 797 20.08 -50.81 -14.76
C PRO A 797 20.06 -52.28 -14.30
N LEU A 798 20.43 -53.20 -15.19
CA LEU A 798 20.39 -54.65 -14.93
C LEU A 798 21.08 -55.09 -13.61
N SER A 799 22.20 -54.46 -13.26
CA SER A 799 22.97 -54.77 -12.05
C SER A 799 22.20 -54.53 -10.75
N ASP A 800 21.26 -53.58 -10.75
CA ASP A 800 20.49 -53.22 -9.56
C ASP A 800 19.14 -53.94 -9.54
N VAL A 801 18.59 -54.28 -10.71
CA VAL A 801 17.42 -55.17 -10.82
C VAL A 801 17.70 -56.52 -10.17
N LEU A 802 18.90 -57.07 -10.32
CA LEU A 802 19.30 -58.35 -9.70
C LEU A 802 19.37 -58.30 -8.17
N LYS A 803 19.46 -57.10 -7.56
CA LYS A 803 19.49 -56.89 -6.10
C LYS A 803 18.10 -56.64 -5.50
N LEU A 804 17.09 -56.43 -6.34
CA LEU A 804 15.74 -56.04 -5.95
C LEU A 804 14.83 -57.13 -5.35
N PRO A 805 14.99 -58.46 -5.63
CA PRO A 805 14.04 -59.48 -5.17
C PRO A 805 13.78 -59.46 -3.65
N ASN A 806 14.82 -59.19 -2.86
CA ASN A 806 14.73 -59.14 -1.39
C ASN A 806 13.83 -57.99 -0.88
N HIS A 807 13.74 -56.87 -1.60
CA HIS A 807 12.90 -55.73 -1.21
C HIS A 807 11.44 -55.90 -1.67
N VAL A 808 11.22 -56.52 -2.83
CA VAL A 808 9.88 -56.75 -3.39
C VAL A 808 9.16 -57.89 -2.65
N ASP A 809 9.89 -58.93 -2.22
CA ASP A 809 9.31 -59.99 -1.39
C ASP A 809 8.85 -59.48 0.00
N ILE A 810 9.51 -58.45 0.56
CA ILE A 810 9.06 -57.78 1.79
C ILE A 810 7.74 -57.04 1.55
N LEU A 811 7.61 -56.31 0.43
CA LEU A 811 6.38 -55.61 0.05
C LEU A 811 5.18 -56.58 -0.01
N PHE A 812 5.35 -57.71 -0.70
CA PHE A 812 4.29 -58.70 -0.89
C PHE A 812 4.06 -59.61 0.32
N ARG A 813 4.94 -59.60 1.34
CA ARG A 813 4.73 -60.36 2.58
C ARG A 813 3.48 -59.92 3.35
N SER A 814 3.08 -58.66 3.14
CA SER A 814 1.89 -58.05 3.75
C SER A 814 0.58 -58.36 3.01
N TYR A 815 0.62 -59.03 1.85
CA TYR A 815 -0.56 -59.26 1.01
C TYR A 815 -1.26 -60.54 1.48
N THR A 816 -2.59 -60.47 1.63
CA THR A 816 -3.43 -61.65 1.84
C THR A 816 -3.52 -62.46 0.54
N GLU A 817 -3.86 -63.75 0.63
CA GLU A 817 -4.06 -64.59 -0.56
C GLU A 817 -5.19 -64.04 -1.46
N ASP A 818 -6.25 -63.49 -0.88
CA ASP A 818 -7.33 -62.83 -1.64
C ASP A 818 -6.81 -61.61 -2.42
N LYS A 819 -6.00 -60.74 -1.77
CA LYS A 819 -5.36 -59.61 -2.45
C LYS A 819 -4.45 -60.08 -3.58
N MET A 820 -3.66 -61.14 -3.35
CA MET A 820 -2.78 -61.71 -4.37
C MET A 820 -3.55 -62.30 -5.56
N GLN A 821 -4.67 -62.99 -5.34
CA GLN A 821 -5.49 -63.53 -6.41
C GLN A 821 -6.11 -62.43 -7.26
N ARG A 822 -6.63 -61.38 -6.62
CA ARG A 822 -7.21 -60.22 -7.32
C ARG A 822 -6.15 -59.42 -8.09
N CYS A 823 -4.92 -59.27 -7.59
CA CYS A 823 -3.82 -58.64 -8.33
C CYS A 823 -3.44 -59.42 -9.61
N LYS A 824 -3.59 -60.76 -9.59
CA LYS A 824 -3.29 -61.64 -10.74
C LYS A 824 -4.40 -61.68 -11.78
N HIS A 825 -5.61 -61.30 -11.41
CA HIS A 825 -6.76 -61.38 -12.30
C HIS A 825 -6.54 -60.48 -13.52
N LYS A 826 -6.74 -61.02 -14.73
CA LYS A 826 -6.56 -60.29 -16.00
C LYS A 826 -7.90 -60.20 -16.73
N CYS A 827 -8.39 -58.98 -16.89
CA CYS A 827 -9.54 -58.67 -17.73
C CYS A 827 -9.06 -58.16 -19.09
N VAL A 828 -9.57 -58.76 -20.17
CA VAL A 828 -9.15 -58.44 -21.55
C VAL A 828 -10.32 -57.83 -22.30
N LEU A 829 -10.13 -56.62 -22.81
CA LEU A 829 -11.09 -55.92 -23.67
C LEU A 829 -10.43 -55.69 -25.04
N GLY A 830 -10.83 -56.51 -26.02
CA GLY A 830 -10.16 -56.55 -27.33
C GLY A 830 -8.69 -56.97 -27.20
N ASN A 831 -7.76 -56.10 -27.61
CA ASN A 831 -6.31 -56.33 -27.51
C ASN A 831 -5.67 -55.68 -26.27
N LEU A 832 -6.47 -55.09 -25.37
CA LEU A 832 -6.00 -54.36 -24.21
C LEU A 832 -6.35 -55.11 -22.92
N ILE A 833 -5.51 -54.98 -21.90
CA ILE A 833 -5.82 -55.43 -20.53
C ILE A 833 -6.36 -54.21 -19.77
N VAL A 834 -7.52 -54.34 -19.14
CA VAL A 834 -8.19 -53.28 -18.38
C VAL A 834 -8.25 -53.63 -16.88
N PRO A 835 -8.28 -52.63 -15.97
CA PRO A 835 -8.39 -52.88 -14.54
C PRO A 835 -9.79 -53.39 -14.17
N MET A 836 -9.84 -54.28 -13.18
CA MET A 836 -11.10 -54.78 -12.61
C MET A 836 -11.53 -54.02 -11.36
N ARG A 837 -12.85 -53.98 -11.15
CA ARG A 837 -13.51 -53.44 -9.96
C ARG A 837 -14.32 -54.55 -9.26
N TRP A 838 -14.25 -54.64 -7.94
CA TRP A 838 -15.05 -55.56 -7.12
C TRP A 838 -15.66 -54.84 -5.92
N PRO A 839 -16.91 -55.14 -5.51
CA PRO A 839 -17.48 -54.61 -4.27
C PRO A 839 -16.76 -55.17 -3.02
N VAL A 840 -16.69 -54.37 -1.95
CA VAL A 840 -16.05 -54.74 -0.68
C VAL A 840 -16.92 -55.69 0.16
N ASP A 841 -18.25 -55.57 0.08
CA ASP A 841 -19.23 -56.46 0.74
C ASP A 841 -20.01 -57.31 -0.29
N PRO A 842 -19.87 -58.65 -0.29
CA PRO A 842 -20.61 -59.54 -1.20
C PRO A 842 -22.07 -59.83 -0.78
N SER A 843 -22.59 -59.22 0.29
CA SER A 843 -23.83 -59.65 0.96
C SER A 843 -25.11 -58.92 0.53
N SER A 844 -25.09 -58.11 -0.53
CA SER A 844 -26.32 -57.56 -1.12
C SER A 844 -26.47 -57.91 -2.60
N SER A 845 -27.34 -58.90 -2.82
CA SER A 845 -28.01 -59.33 -4.06
C SER A 845 -27.18 -59.98 -5.17
N CYS A 846 -27.50 -61.27 -5.34
CA CYS A 846 -27.17 -62.17 -6.44
C CYS A 846 -27.56 -61.60 -7.82
N ALA A 847 -26.57 -61.47 -8.70
CA ALA A 847 -26.71 -61.67 -10.13
C ALA A 847 -25.31 -62.03 -10.66
N GLU A 848 -25.24 -62.95 -11.62
CA GLU A 848 -24.00 -63.22 -12.37
C GLU A 848 -23.37 -61.90 -12.86
N PRO A 849 -22.04 -61.72 -12.80
CA PRO A 849 -21.42 -60.47 -13.19
C PRO A 849 -21.55 -60.27 -14.69
N ASP A 850 -22.53 -59.48 -15.10
CA ASP A 850 -22.67 -58.97 -16.46
C ASP A 850 -21.43 -58.13 -16.80
N ALA A 851 -20.64 -58.61 -17.76
CA ALA A 851 -19.34 -58.05 -18.14
C ALA A 851 -19.42 -56.59 -18.65
N ALA A 852 -20.64 -56.06 -18.84
CA ALA A 852 -20.90 -54.75 -19.40
C ALA A 852 -20.97 -53.60 -18.37
N LEU A 853 -21.00 -53.85 -17.06
CA LEU A 853 -21.37 -52.82 -16.06
C LEU A 853 -20.28 -52.35 -15.06
N TYR A 854 -19.04 -52.80 -15.17
CA TYR A 854 -17.97 -52.43 -14.22
C TYR A 854 -16.67 -51.94 -14.86
N LEU A 855 -16.77 -51.00 -15.80
CA LEU A 855 -15.65 -50.19 -16.26
C LEU A 855 -15.73 -48.81 -15.59
N SER A 856 -14.62 -48.30 -15.05
CA SER A 856 -14.53 -46.92 -14.55
C SER A 856 -15.01 -45.94 -15.64
N ARG A 857 -16.04 -45.13 -15.34
CA ARG A 857 -16.69 -44.04 -16.10
C ARG A 857 -16.05 -43.59 -17.45
N PRO A 858 -16.86 -43.21 -18.46
CA PRO A 858 -17.53 -44.09 -19.41
C PRO A 858 -16.98 -43.93 -20.84
N LEU A 859 -17.18 -44.96 -21.66
CA LEU A 859 -17.04 -44.97 -23.13
C LEU A 859 -17.97 -43.97 -23.88
N SER A 860 -18.59 -43.02 -23.19
CA SER A 860 -19.61 -42.10 -23.73
C SER A 860 -19.06 -40.85 -24.41
N LEU A 861 -17.77 -40.80 -24.75
CA LEU A 861 -17.16 -39.70 -25.54
C LEU A 861 -16.65 -40.13 -26.93
N LEU A 862 -16.93 -41.37 -27.34
CA LEU A 862 -16.60 -41.89 -28.66
C LEU A 862 -17.86 -42.39 -29.38
N SER A 863 -18.83 -41.51 -29.60
CA SER A 863 -19.79 -41.65 -30.70
C SER A 863 -20.37 -40.29 -31.07
N LEU A 864 -20.55 -40.08 -32.38
CA LEU A 864 -21.10 -38.91 -33.08
C LEU A 864 -20.11 -37.78 -33.44
N ARG A 865 -19.29 -38.06 -34.46
CA ARG A 865 -19.20 -37.16 -35.61
C ARG A 865 -20.37 -37.53 -36.54
N GLU A 866 -21.39 -36.68 -36.59
CA GLU A 866 -22.24 -36.55 -37.78
C GLU A 866 -22.09 -35.10 -38.26
N GLU A 867 -21.71 -34.96 -39.53
CA GLU A 867 -21.75 -33.69 -40.26
C GLU A 867 -23.21 -33.26 -40.50
N PRO A 868 -23.47 -31.95 -40.69
CA PRO A 868 -24.82 -31.46 -40.90
C PRO A 868 -25.22 -31.62 -42.37
N GLU A 869 -26.31 -32.35 -42.62
CA GLU A 869 -27.10 -32.14 -43.84
C GLU A 869 -28.37 -31.33 -43.52
N THR A 870 -28.58 -30.37 -44.40
CA THR A 870 -29.68 -29.44 -44.53
C THR A 870 -31.07 -30.10 -44.53
N SER A 871 -32.06 -29.51 -43.87
CA SER A 871 -33.27 -28.96 -44.52
C SER A 871 -34.43 -28.66 -43.55
N THR A 872 -35.03 -27.49 -43.78
CA THR A 872 -36.45 -27.14 -43.68
C THR A 872 -37.22 -27.25 -42.35
N ALA A 873 -37.62 -26.05 -41.91
CA ALA A 873 -39.01 -25.64 -41.72
C ALA A 873 -39.74 -26.02 -40.42
N SER A 874 -40.09 -24.94 -39.72
CA SER A 874 -41.45 -24.60 -39.27
C SER A 874 -41.86 -24.96 -37.84
N THR A 875 -42.46 -23.91 -37.25
CA THR A 875 -43.64 -23.91 -36.36
C THR A 875 -43.47 -24.18 -34.86
N TYR A 876 -43.55 -23.05 -34.14
CA TYR A 876 -44.55 -22.76 -33.10
C TYR A 876 -44.46 -23.38 -31.69
N ARG A 877 -44.39 -22.43 -30.73
CA ARG A 877 -45.20 -22.27 -29.50
C ARG A 877 -44.93 -23.13 -28.24
N ASN A 878 -44.61 -22.35 -27.21
CA ASN A 878 -45.33 -22.21 -25.92
C ASN A 878 -45.01 -23.11 -24.72
N ARG A 879 -44.75 -22.39 -23.61
CA ARG A 879 -45.09 -22.63 -22.18
C ARG A 879 -44.33 -23.80 -21.52
N PHE A 880 -43.91 -23.77 -20.25
CA PHE A 880 -44.36 -23.15 -19.00
C PHE A 880 -43.10 -22.85 -18.14
N GLN A 881 -42.99 -21.72 -17.42
CA GLN A 881 -43.27 -21.61 -15.98
C GLN A 881 -42.86 -22.83 -15.14
N VAL A 882 -41.77 -22.73 -14.36
CA VAL A 882 -41.77 -22.42 -12.91
C VAL A 882 -40.52 -21.61 -12.61
#